data_AF-A0A7V4SSB5-F1
#
_entry.id   AF-A0A7V4SSB5-F1
#
_cell.length_a   1.000
_cell.length_b   1.000
_cell.length_c   1.000
_cell.angle_alpha   90.00
_cell.angle_beta   90.00
_cell.angle_gamma   90.00
#
_symmetry.space_group_name_H-M   'P 1'
#
loop_
_entity.id
_entity.type
_entity.pdbx_description
1 polymer ?
#
loop_
_entity_poly.entity_id
_entity_poly.type
_entity_poly.pdbx_seq_one_letter_code
_entity_poly.pdbx_strand_id
1 'polypeptide(L)'
;MSQVINASAEVILNLVLDADERTQGMMPGWDIELACQKMLFFTTPSEFPSTFDAVARALNAKFETGSAVIRERAISFMLGIAESLLSPVELHHNLQNSKLHGADVMPDSVARSFQDAATDLVRDWAAKDPQAFLNVTAYIKCEDLAINKGDNLFAGWARKWEEDHGRSPYANVDDYLACFGRLYQRGMYYPDLYFAREEGLTKTQFFNDYGLQAARCRRMGSLGGTTNPAIAVLGEDDLSGVGNIWGQEATDYILRFPNKWYEVRKIIAKEQVAGGYPDDWGATKFTEWVVVDAMLGLRSVFLLRGLGRVAFQLRPDWHADEKKLTYLGGEVYATLCCRVKIFDDILLDGANDLYAKVAAKRIGKSNNHFKIACTGQAALNVVRSFNAGYSEAYPDALKERMFTNVTLSYEVPQMYAAQLATDNGIRDYEKRTGEKVDDGEGGSVVTSMIGRFNDAIRDYRVKALLAALPESSKFKNIDPASVKKLTDPSINNPEFIAEVNAAGMNFDPETEEDAIDRAGTLCTKRVVILLEKNEGLKRTRILTASKRNFFQNTELLDVPFSTDFGNIQRMYMSMMPLEITNWKTIYDDMDSNGYPVPGSIWAKRAETLARIWPDWHKVFDSPDGVKPSEYENAIYVQPTLKQFIGMWNTNVERARKAAEEARNS
;
A
#
# COMPACT_ATOMS: atom_id res chain seq x y z
N MET A 1 15.86 -8.39 44.96
CA MET A 1 14.39 -8.52 45.00
C MET A 1 13.90 -8.36 43.58
N SER A 2 13.41 -9.44 42.94
CA SER A 2 12.84 -9.36 41.60
C SER A 2 11.55 -8.55 41.69
N GLN A 3 11.57 -7.29 41.25
CA GLN A 3 10.33 -6.55 41.01
C GLN A 3 9.48 -7.39 40.07
N VAL A 4 8.21 -7.57 40.42
CA VAL A 4 7.22 -8.26 39.58
C VAL A 4 7.16 -7.49 38.26
N ILE A 5 7.69 -8.08 37.19
CA ILE A 5 7.52 -7.58 35.83
C ILE A 5 6.05 -7.84 35.48
N ASN A 6 5.32 -6.83 35.00
CA ASN A 6 3.95 -7.05 34.57
C ASN A 6 3.93 -8.00 33.35
N ALA A 7 2.85 -8.76 33.16
CA ALA A 7 2.80 -9.81 32.14
C ALA A 7 3.09 -9.28 30.72
N SER A 8 2.63 -8.06 30.40
CA SER A 8 2.92 -7.42 29.11
C SER A 8 4.41 -7.18 28.89
N ALA A 9 5.12 -6.66 29.89
CA ALA A 9 6.57 -6.43 29.83
C ALA A 9 7.36 -7.75 29.70
N GLU A 10 6.90 -8.84 30.32
CA GLU A 10 7.52 -10.16 30.18
C GLU A 10 7.43 -10.67 28.73
N VAL A 11 6.26 -10.57 28.10
CA VAL A 11 6.09 -10.95 26.68
C VAL A 11 6.96 -10.08 25.77
N ILE A 12 6.99 -8.75 25.99
CA ILE A 12 7.87 -7.85 25.22
C ILE A 12 9.33 -8.27 25.34
N LEU A 13 9.80 -8.56 26.55
CA LEU A 13 11.18 -9.01 26.78
C LEU A 13 11.46 -10.35 26.12
N ASN A 14 10.53 -11.30 26.20
CA ASN A 14 10.70 -12.61 25.55
C ASN A 14 10.78 -12.48 24.03
N LEU A 15 9.99 -11.60 23.42
CA LEU A 15 10.11 -11.30 22.00
C LEU A 15 11.48 -10.67 21.68
N VAL A 16 11.88 -9.60 22.37
CA VAL A 16 13.16 -8.91 22.08
C VAL A 16 14.37 -9.82 22.32
N LEU A 17 14.31 -10.70 23.31
CA LEU A 17 15.40 -11.62 23.67
C LEU A 17 15.36 -12.96 22.91
N ASP A 18 14.44 -13.13 21.96
CA ASP A 18 14.28 -14.37 21.16
C ASP A 18 14.01 -15.61 22.03
N ALA A 19 13.16 -15.44 23.05
CA ALA A 19 12.81 -16.45 24.05
C ALA A 19 11.34 -16.89 23.99
N ASP A 20 10.51 -16.30 23.11
CA ASP A 20 9.12 -16.71 22.93
C ASP A 20 9.01 -17.83 21.90
N GLU A 21 8.73 -19.07 22.34
CA GLU A 21 8.67 -20.24 21.47
C GLU A 21 7.63 -20.12 20.34
N ARG A 22 6.62 -19.25 20.49
CA ARG A 22 5.60 -19.01 19.45
C ARG A 22 6.16 -18.32 18.21
N THR A 23 7.33 -17.69 18.30
CA THR A 23 7.99 -17.04 17.16
C THR A 23 8.77 -18.01 16.27
N GLN A 24 8.83 -19.30 16.63
CA GLN A 24 9.51 -20.31 15.83
C GLN A 24 8.94 -20.36 14.40
N GLY A 25 9.80 -20.14 13.41
CA GLY A 25 9.43 -20.13 11.99
C GLY A 25 8.86 -18.80 11.49
N MET A 26 8.84 -17.75 12.30
CA MET A 26 8.55 -16.38 11.84
C MET A 26 9.69 -15.83 10.97
N MET A 27 9.37 -14.82 10.15
CA MET A 27 10.39 -14.07 9.42
C MET A 27 11.27 -13.27 10.39
N PRO A 28 12.60 -13.13 10.12
CA PRO A 28 13.44 -12.24 10.91
C PRO A 28 12.84 -10.84 11.06
N GLY A 29 12.81 -10.34 12.30
CA GLY A 29 12.31 -9.01 12.65
C GLY A 29 10.82 -8.92 12.97
N TRP A 30 10.01 -9.96 12.68
CA TRP A 30 8.59 -9.96 13.05
C TRP A 30 8.35 -9.93 14.56
N ASP A 31 9.16 -10.66 15.29
CA ASP A 31 9.23 -10.64 16.74
C ASP A 31 9.50 -9.24 17.31
N ILE A 32 10.44 -8.49 16.72
CA ILE A 32 10.73 -7.10 17.11
C ILE A 32 9.57 -6.17 16.78
N GLU A 33 8.96 -6.27 15.60
CA GLU A 33 7.77 -5.48 15.25
C GLU A 33 6.57 -5.82 16.15
N LEU A 34 6.38 -7.09 16.52
CA LEU A 34 5.37 -7.50 17.50
C LEU A 34 5.65 -6.90 18.88
N ALA A 35 6.91 -6.88 19.32
CA ALA A 35 7.31 -6.26 20.59
C ALA A 35 7.02 -4.76 20.59
N CYS A 36 7.40 -4.06 19.51
CA CYS A 36 7.09 -2.64 19.31
C CYS A 36 5.57 -2.39 19.35
N GLN A 37 4.80 -3.19 18.61
CA GLN A 37 3.35 -3.02 18.57
C GLN A 37 2.69 -3.31 19.92
N LYS A 38 3.15 -4.33 20.63
CA LYS A 38 2.65 -4.67 21.96
C LYS A 38 2.84 -3.51 22.93
N MET A 39 4.04 -2.92 22.93
CA MET A 39 4.37 -1.77 23.75
C MET A 39 3.52 -0.54 23.40
N LEU A 40 3.42 -0.20 22.11
CA LEU A 40 2.80 1.06 21.66
C LEU A 40 1.28 1.00 21.56
N PHE A 41 0.69 -0.15 21.20
CA PHE A 41 -0.73 -0.26 20.86
C PHE A 41 -1.53 -1.16 21.82
N PHE A 42 -0.88 -2.00 22.60
CA PHE A 42 -1.52 -2.95 23.53
C PHE A 42 -1.09 -2.76 24.99
N THR A 43 -0.67 -1.54 25.32
CA THR A 43 -0.42 -1.07 26.68
C THR A 43 -1.24 0.19 26.91
N THR A 44 -2.02 0.26 27.99
CA THR A 44 -2.84 1.45 28.26
C THR A 44 -1.96 2.65 28.63
N PRO A 45 -2.46 3.89 28.50
CA PRO A 45 -1.71 5.08 28.91
C PRO A 45 -1.22 5.03 30.36
N SER A 46 -2.03 4.47 31.27
CA SER A 46 -1.70 4.30 32.68
C SER A 46 -0.69 3.17 32.95
N GLU A 47 -0.68 2.10 32.15
CA GLU A 47 0.28 0.99 32.27
C GLU A 47 1.64 1.32 31.64
N PHE A 48 1.65 2.14 30.58
CA PHE A 48 2.83 2.40 29.74
C PHE A 48 4.08 2.82 30.52
N PRO A 49 4.03 3.75 31.49
CA PRO A 49 5.21 4.12 32.27
C PRO A 49 5.88 2.93 32.95
N SER A 50 5.08 2.10 33.64
CA SER A 50 5.59 0.96 34.39
C SER A 50 6.16 -0.14 33.48
N THR A 51 5.51 -0.37 32.34
CA THR A 51 5.94 -1.34 31.32
C THR A 51 7.24 -0.87 30.66
N PHE A 52 7.31 0.40 30.25
CA PHE A 52 8.50 0.99 29.63
C PHE A 52 9.71 0.86 30.54
N ASP A 53 9.56 1.29 31.79
CA ASP A 53 10.60 1.23 32.81
C ASP A 53 11.09 -0.19 33.07
N ALA A 54 10.19 -1.17 33.15
CA ALA A 54 10.54 -2.57 33.37
C ALA A 54 11.33 -3.14 32.18
N VAL A 55 10.86 -2.90 30.96
CA VAL A 55 11.51 -3.37 29.73
C VAL A 55 12.87 -2.69 29.56
N ALA A 56 12.92 -1.36 29.69
CA ALA A 56 14.15 -0.57 29.56
C ALA A 56 15.24 -1.00 30.54
N ARG A 57 14.89 -1.19 31.83
CA ARG A 57 15.84 -1.68 32.84
C ARG A 57 16.37 -3.07 32.51
N ALA A 58 15.48 -4.00 32.14
CA ALA A 58 15.87 -5.36 31.82
C ALA A 58 16.74 -5.44 30.56
N LEU A 59 16.37 -4.71 29.50
CA LEU A 59 17.17 -4.65 28.28
C LEU A 59 18.52 -3.98 28.52
N ASN A 60 18.59 -2.91 29.33
CA ASN A 60 19.87 -2.27 29.65
C ASN A 60 20.82 -3.24 30.38
N ALA A 61 20.32 -4.00 31.35
CA ALA A 61 21.11 -5.04 32.02
C ALA A 61 21.57 -6.15 31.05
N LYS A 62 20.69 -6.55 30.11
CA LYS A 62 21.03 -7.57 29.10
C LYS A 62 21.98 -7.05 28.03
N PHE A 63 21.94 -5.77 27.69
CA PHE A 63 22.81 -5.17 26.68
C PHE A 63 24.29 -5.28 27.09
N GLU A 64 24.58 -5.06 28.38
CA GLU A 64 25.94 -5.09 28.93
C GLU A 64 26.57 -6.49 28.87
N THR A 65 25.78 -7.54 29.11
CA THR A 65 26.28 -8.93 29.14
C THR A 65 25.89 -9.75 27.91
N GLY A 66 25.10 -9.18 27.00
CA GLY A 66 24.48 -9.89 25.87
C GLY A 66 25.43 -10.10 24.70
N SER A 67 25.05 -11.02 23.81
CA SER A 67 25.73 -11.22 22.53
C SER A 67 25.49 -10.03 21.58
N ALA A 68 26.26 -9.96 20.49
CA ALA A 68 26.06 -8.96 19.44
C ALA A 68 24.60 -8.97 18.90
N VAL A 69 24.04 -10.17 18.72
CA VAL A 69 22.63 -10.34 18.28
C VAL A 69 21.65 -9.72 19.28
N ILE A 70 21.84 -9.95 20.58
CA ILE A 70 20.97 -9.35 21.62
C ILE A 70 21.09 -7.82 21.60
N ARG A 71 22.30 -7.28 21.40
CA ARG A 71 22.52 -5.82 21.32
C ARG A 71 21.83 -5.20 20.11
N GLU A 72 21.95 -5.82 18.93
CA GLU A 72 21.25 -5.39 17.71
C GLU A 72 19.73 -5.41 17.91
N ARG A 73 19.20 -6.48 18.51
CA ARG A 73 17.75 -6.60 18.79
C ARG A 73 17.26 -5.55 19.78
N ALA A 74 18.02 -5.29 20.86
CA ALA A 74 17.70 -4.25 21.82
C ALA A 74 17.71 -2.84 21.18
N ILE A 75 18.72 -2.54 20.36
CA ILE A 75 18.79 -1.27 19.59
C ILE A 75 17.61 -1.18 18.63
N SER A 76 17.32 -2.22 17.85
CA SER A 76 16.22 -2.23 16.88
C SER A 76 14.86 -1.97 17.55
N PHE A 77 14.58 -2.67 18.65
CA PHE A 77 13.36 -2.44 19.43
C PHE A 77 13.28 -1.00 19.97
N MET A 78 14.31 -0.53 20.69
CA MET A 78 14.23 0.78 21.36
C MET A 78 14.30 1.95 20.36
N LEU A 79 15.02 1.80 19.25
CA LEU A 79 14.98 2.76 18.14
C LEU A 79 13.58 2.81 17.51
N GLY A 80 12.93 1.65 17.34
CA GLY A 80 11.54 1.57 16.89
C GLY A 80 10.58 2.30 17.83
N ILE A 81 10.73 2.14 19.15
CA ILE A 81 9.94 2.88 20.15
C ILE A 81 10.21 4.39 20.06
N ALA A 82 11.48 4.81 20.03
CA ALA A 82 11.87 6.22 19.95
C ALA A 82 11.32 6.89 18.67
N GLU A 83 11.40 6.20 17.54
CA GLU A 83 10.88 6.66 16.25
C GLU A 83 9.35 6.75 16.26
N SER A 84 8.67 5.74 16.80
CA SER A 84 7.21 5.68 16.89
C SER A 84 6.60 6.74 17.80
N LEU A 85 7.25 7.07 18.92
CA LEU A 85 6.80 8.13 19.83
C LEU A 85 6.96 9.54 19.22
N LEU A 86 7.71 9.70 18.14
CA LEU A 86 7.73 10.94 17.35
C LEU A 86 6.50 11.07 16.45
N SER A 87 5.75 9.99 16.19
CA SER A 87 4.58 10.02 15.32
C SER A 87 3.30 10.36 16.09
N PRO A 88 2.71 11.56 15.91
CA PRO A 88 1.39 11.87 16.47
C PRO A 88 0.30 10.92 15.96
N VAL A 89 0.46 10.36 14.75
CA VAL A 89 -0.46 9.37 14.18
C VAL A 89 -0.45 8.08 15.00
N GLU A 90 0.71 7.51 15.30
CA GLU A 90 0.79 6.27 16.09
C GLU A 90 0.31 6.47 17.52
N LEU A 91 0.65 7.60 18.13
CA LEU A 91 0.09 7.98 19.43
C LEU A 91 -1.44 8.04 19.40
N HIS A 92 -2.02 8.65 18.36
CA HIS A 92 -3.47 8.75 18.18
C HIS A 92 -4.17 7.39 17.96
N HIS A 93 -3.47 6.38 17.47
CA HIS A 93 -4.04 5.04 17.33
C HIS A 93 -4.30 4.36 18.69
N ASN A 94 -3.50 4.64 19.72
CA ASN A 94 -3.67 4.07 21.07
C ASN A 94 -3.47 5.10 22.19
N LEU A 95 -2.23 5.47 22.52
CA LEU A 95 -1.89 6.16 23.77
C LEU A 95 -2.59 7.52 23.96
N GLN A 96 -2.98 8.18 22.86
CA GLN A 96 -3.68 9.45 22.84
C GLN A 96 -5.11 9.34 22.29
N ASN A 97 -5.62 8.12 22.16
CA ASN A 97 -6.93 7.86 21.60
C ASN A 97 -8.04 8.08 22.65
N SER A 98 -8.63 9.26 22.67
CA SER A 98 -9.73 9.60 23.60
C SER A 98 -11.00 8.78 23.38
N LYS A 99 -11.22 8.24 22.17
CA LYS A 99 -12.34 7.32 21.89
C LYS A 99 -12.13 5.97 22.58
N LEU A 100 -10.88 5.57 22.82
CA LEU A 100 -10.52 4.30 23.45
C LEU A 100 -10.38 4.42 24.97
N HIS A 101 -9.73 5.49 25.45
CA HIS A 101 -9.34 5.64 26.86
C HIS A 101 -10.12 6.73 27.62
N GLY A 102 -11.02 7.45 26.94
CA GLY A 102 -11.74 8.58 27.54
C GLY A 102 -10.78 9.70 27.95
N ALA A 103 -10.80 10.08 29.23
CA ALA A 103 -9.91 11.10 29.78
C ALA A 103 -8.51 10.58 30.16
N ASP A 104 -8.31 9.25 30.24
CA ASP A 104 -7.02 8.62 30.59
C ASP A 104 -6.11 8.51 29.36
N VAL A 105 -5.91 9.62 28.64
CA VAL A 105 -4.99 9.67 27.49
C VAL A 105 -3.63 10.23 27.92
N MET A 106 -2.56 9.77 27.28
CA MET A 106 -1.20 10.22 27.54
C MET A 106 -1.00 11.67 27.07
N PRO A 107 -0.65 12.62 27.94
CA PRO A 107 -0.33 13.98 27.51
C PRO A 107 0.92 14.03 26.62
N ASP A 108 1.00 15.00 25.70
CA ASP A 108 2.16 15.20 24.81
C ASP A 108 3.48 15.31 25.57
N SER A 109 3.49 16.03 26.70
CA SER A 109 4.69 16.18 27.54
C SER A 109 5.17 14.86 28.13
N VAL A 110 4.24 13.94 28.45
CA VAL A 110 4.57 12.61 28.97
C VAL A 110 5.09 11.72 27.85
N ALA A 111 4.40 11.69 26.69
CA ALA A 111 4.87 10.96 25.51
C ALA A 111 6.28 11.42 25.10
N ARG A 112 6.53 12.74 25.12
CA ARG A 112 7.85 13.32 24.86
C ARG A 112 8.91 12.84 25.84
N SER A 113 8.59 12.75 27.14
CA SER A 113 9.56 12.27 28.14
C SER A 113 9.99 10.82 27.90
N PHE A 114 9.09 9.94 27.44
CA PHE A 114 9.44 8.57 27.05
C PHE A 114 10.19 8.50 25.73
N GLN A 115 9.87 9.41 24.79
CA GLN A 115 10.61 9.54 23.54
C GLN A 115 12.06 9.95 23.79
N ASP A 116 12.29 10.94 24.67
CA ASP A 116 13.63 11.38 25.07
C ASP A 116 14.36 10.24 25.82
N ALA A 117 13.70 9.56 26.77
CA ALA A 117 14.31 8.44 27.49
C ALA A 117 14.69 7.25 26.58
N ALA A 118 13.84 6.91 25.60
CA ALA A 118 14.16 5.88 24.61
C ALA A 118 15.35 6.31 23.73
N THR A 119 15.40 7.58 23.34
CA THR A 119 16.50 8.16 22.56
C THR A 119 17.82 8.10 23.32
N ASP A 120 17.81 8.49 24.60
CA ASP A 120 18.99 8.49 25.45
C ASP A 120 19.55 7.06 25.62
N LEU A 121 18.68 6.07 25.84
CA LEU A 121 19.10 4.66 25.91
C LEU A 121 19.74 4.18 24.61
N VAL A 122 19.14 4.47 23.47
CA VAL A 122 19.71 4.07 22.16
C VAL A 122 21.03 4.80 21.92
N ARG A 123 21.15 6.07 22.31
CA ARG A 123 22.41 6.84 22.22
C ARG A 123 23.51 6.20 23.06
N ASP A 124 23.20 5.84 24.31
CA ASP A 124 24.14 5.19 25.22
C ASP A 124 24.57 3.81 24.68
N TRP A 125 23.64 3.02 24.16
CA TRP A 125 23.92 1.72 23.56
C TRP A 125 24.72 1.81 22.27
N ALA A 126 24.42 2.77 21.40
CA ALA A 126 25.18 3.05 20.19
C ALA A 126 26.61 3.53 20.49
N ALA A 127 26.82 4.23 21.61
CA ALA A 127 28.17 4.60 22.06
C ALA A 127 28.95 3.39 22.60
N LYS A 128 28.28 2.46 23.29
CA LYS A 128 28.88 1.21 23.82
C LYS A 128 29.18 0.19 22.72
N ASP A 129 28.33 0.09 21.71
CA ASP A 129 28.49 -0.81 20.56
C ASP A 129 28.06 -0.13 19.24
N PRO A 130 28.96 0.69 18.64
CA PRO A 130 28.67 1.40 17.40
C PRO A 130 28.36 0.46 16.23
N GLN A 131 28.97 -0.73 16.21
CA GLN A 131 28.78 -1.67 15.12
C GLN A 131 27.36 -2.27 15.14
N ALA A 132 26.82 -2.59 16.33
CA ALA A 132 25.44 -3.04 16.45
C ALA A 132 24.44 -1.99 15.91
N PHE A 133 24.64 -0.71 16.24
CA PHE A 133 23.81 0.37 15.70
C PHE A 133 23.93 0.50 14.18
N LEU A 134 25.16 0.43 13.64
CA LEU A 134 25.39 0.48 12.20
C LEU A 134 24.76 -0.73 11.48
N ASN A 135 24.77 -1.91 12.07
CA ASN A 135 24.10 -3.09 11.50
C ASN A 135 22.58 -2.87 11.43
N VAL A 136 21.96 -2.40 12.51
CA VAL A 136 20.51 -2.10 12.55
C VAL A 136 20.13 -1.06 11.50
N THR A 137 20.83 0.07 11.48
CA THR A 137 20.55 1.13 10.50
C THR A 137 20.91 0.73 9.07
N ALA A 138 21.85 -0.19 8.89
CA ALA A 138 22.17 -0.72 7.57
C ALA A 138 21.03 -1.55 6.98
N TYR A 139 20.35 -2.36 7.80
CA TYR A 139 19.14 -3.08 7.39
C TYR A 139 18.03 -2.11 7.00
N ILE A 140 17.78 -1.08 7.80
CA ILE A 140 16.76 -0.05 7.49
C ILE A 140 17.10 0.67 6.19
N LYS A 141 18.36 1.08 6.00
CA LYS A 141 18.82 1.69 4.74
C LYS A 141 18.65 0.76 3.54
N CYS A 142 18.86 -0.54 3.71
CA CYS A 142 18.62 -1.52 2.64
C CYS A 142 17.14 -1.57 2.24
N GLU A 143 16.22 -1.58 3.22
CA GLU A 143 14.78 -1.52 2.96
C GLU A 143 14.39 -0.20 2.28
N ASP A 144 15.05 0.91 2.60
CA ASP A 144 14.83 2.19 1.94
C ASP A 144 15.41 2.25 0.53
N LEU A 145 16.49 1.54 0.24
CA LEU A 145 17.06 1.47 -1.10
C LEU A 145 16.39 0.41 -1.99
N ALA A 146 15.49 -0.40 -1.43
CA ALA A 146 14.75 -1.43 -2.15
C ALA A 146 14.06 -0.88 -3.41
N ILE A 147 14.17 -1.62 -4.51
CA ILE A 147 13.86 -1.22 -5.89
C ILE A 147 12.37 -0.95 -6.08
N ASN A 148 11.47 -1.55 -5.28
CA ASN A 148 10.00 -1.47 -5.32
C ASN A 148 9.40 -0.30 -6.16
N LYS A 149 9.54 -0.42 -7.48
CA LYS A 149 9.18 0.50 -8.57
C LYS A 149 9.53 1.99 -8.42
N GLY A 150 10.65 2.36 -7.80
CA GLY A 150 11.24 3.69 -8.00
C GLY A 150 11.70 4.42 -6.74
N ASP A 151 11.76 5.76 -6.87
CA ASP A 151 12.30 6.71 -5.90
C ASP A 151 11.33 6.83 -4.73
N ASN A 152 11.46 5.95 -3.74
CA ASN A 152 10.57 5.95 -2.59
C ASN A 152 10.86 7.13 -1.65
N LEU A 153 9.83 7.55 -0.92
CA LEU A 153 9.86 8.73 -0.08
C LEU A 153 10.98 8.68 0.97
N PHE A 154 11.25 7.53 1.59
CA PHE A 154 12.25 7.43 2.65
C PHE A 154 13.67 7.59 2.12
N ALA A 155 14.02 6.97 0.99
CA ALA A 155 15.30 7.18 0.33
C ALA A 155 15.48 8.62 -0.17
N GLY A 156 14.45 9.18 -0.82
CA GLY A 156 14.46 10.58 -1.24
C GLY A 156 14.63 11.55 -0.06
N TRP A 157 13.97 11.27 1.07
CA TRP A 157 14.06 12.06 2.30
C TRP A 157 15.45 11.98 2.93
N ALA A 158 16.04 10.79 2.99
CA ALA A 158 17.39 10.58 3.50
C ALA A 158 18.45 11.30 2.66
N ARG A 159 18.31 11.30 1.33
CA ARG A 159 19.21 12.06 0.43
C ARG A 159 19.07 13.56 0.61
N LYS A 160 17.84 14.05 0.70
CA LYS A 160 17.60 15.47 1.01
C LYS A 160 18.25 15.86 2.34
N TRP A 161 18.19 15.00 3.35
CA TRP A 161 18.89 15.22 4.62
C TRP A 161 20.40 15.32 4.44
N GLU A 162 21.00 14.39 3.69
CA GLU A 162 22.43 14.39 3.36
C GLU A 162 22.84 15.67 2.61
N GLU A 163 22.04 16.13 1.66
CA GLU A 163 22.25 17.39 0.94
C GLU A 163 22.17 18.61 1.87
N ASP A 164 21.17 18.65 2.75
CA ASP A 164 20.91 19.79 3.63
C ASP A 164 21.93 19.88 4.80
N HIS A 165 22.48 18.76 5.27
CA HIS A 165 23.29 18.68 6.50
C HIS A 165 24.73 18.16 6.28
N GLY A 166 25.07 17.64 5.10
CA GLY A 166 26.38 17.10 4.77
C GLY A 166 26.73 15.76 5.44
N ARG A 167 25.74 15.05 6.01
CA ARG A 167 25.93 13.78 6.74
C ARG A 167 24.75 12.83 6.58
N SER A 168 25.03 11.53 6.59
CA SER A 168 24.00 10.49 6.43
C SER A 168 23.08 10.42 7.65
N PRO A 169 21.74 10.31 7.46
CA PRO A 169 20.84 10.13 8.59
C PRO A 169 21.08 8.79 9.32
N TYR A 170 21.69 7.81 8.66
CA TYR A 170 22.00 6.51 9.26
C TYR A 170 23.31 6.51 10.08
N ALA A 171 24.02 7.63 10.16
CA ALA A 171 25.34 7.69 10.78
C ALA A 171 25.31 7.61 12.31
N ASN A 172 24.26 8.15 12.94
CA ASN A 172 24.07 8.14 14.38
C ASN A 172 22.58 8.30 14.74
N VAL A 173 22.27 8.10 16.02
CA VAL A 173 20.91 8.10 16.56
C VAL A 173 20.20 9.44 16.36
N ASP A 174 20.89 10.55 16.65
CA ASP A 174 20.29 11.88 16.61
C ASP A 174 19.93 12.28 15.18
N ASP A 175 20.80 11.98 14.21
CA ASP A 175 20.52 12.24 12.80
C ASP A 175 19.38 11.38 12.26
N TYR A 176 19.34 10.11 12.64
CA TYR A 176 18.28 9.20 12.21
C TYR A 176 16.91 9.70 12.70
N LEU A 177 16.79 9.96 14.00
CA LEU A 177 15.53 10.37 14.62
C LEU A 177 15.12 11.78 14.19
N ALA A 178 16.06 12.72 14.04
CA ALA A 178 15.74 14.05 13.55
C ALA A 178 15.29 14.05 12.07
N CYS A 179 15.94 13.24 11.23
CA CYS A 179 15.58 13.10 9.82
C CYS A 179 14.16 12.56 9.66
N PHE A 180 13.91 11.33 10.13
CA PHE A 180 12.64 10.67 9.89
C PHE A 180 11.53 11.17 10.82
N GLY A 181 11.87 11.63 12.03
CA GLY A 181 10.92 12.27 12.94
C GLY A 181 10.22 13.46 12.32
N ARG A 182 10.93 14.26 11.49
CA ARG A 182 10.35 15.39 10.76
C ARG A 182 9.29 14.97 9.74
N LEU A 183 9.43 13.80 9.13
CA LEU A 183 8.48 13.27 8.15
C LEU A 183 7.15 12.86 8.79
N TYR A 184 7.15 12.55 10.09
CA TYR A 184 5.98 12.07 10.83
C TYR A 184 5.15 13.19 11.47
N GLN A 185 5.64 14.43 11.50
CA GLN A 185 4.97 15.54 12.18
C GLN A 185 3.78 16.13 11.41
N ARG A 186 2.89 16.80 12.14
CA ARG A 186 1.90 17.74 11.56
C ARG A 186 2.60 18.82 10.72
N GLY A 187 1.92 19.31 9.70
CA GLY A 187 2.51 20.19 8.67
C GLY A 187 3.16 19.41 7.51
N MET A 188 3.22 18.08 7.60
CA MET A 188 3.50 17.20 6.46
C MET A 188 2.18 16.67 5.88
N TYR A 189 2.13 16.51 4.56
CA TYR A 189 0.90 16.15 3.84
C TYR A 189 0.20 14.88 4.38
N TYR A 190 0.94 13.80 4.62
CA TYR A 190 0.33 12.52 5.03
C TYR A 190 -0.21 12.53 6.46
N PRO A 191 0.55 12.99 7.48
CA PRO A 191 0.00 13.24 8.81
C PRO A 191 -1.20 14.20 8.77
N ASP A 192 -1.13 15.26 7.97
CA ASP A 192 -2.23 16.23 7.88
C ASP A 192 -3.49 15.65 7.26
N LEU A 193 -3.34 14.82 6.23
CA LEU A 193 -4.44 14.06 5.65
C LEU A 193 -5.07 13.10 6.67
N TYR A 194 -4.27 12.40 7.47
CA TYR A 194 -4.77 11.49 8.51
C TYR A 194 -5.67 12.23 9.52
N PHE A 195 -5.19 13.36 10.05
CA PHE A 195 -5.96 14.11 11.05
C PHE A 195 -7.14 14.87 10.42
N ALA A 196 -7.02 15.39 9.20
CA ALA A 196 -8.15 15.94 8.46
C ALA A 196 -9.28 14.90 8.30
N ARG A 197 -8.94 13.61 8.15
CA ARG A 197 -9.92 12.52 8.18
C ARG A 197 -10.52 12.33 9.57
N GLU A 198 -9.71 12.26 10.63
CA GLU A 198 -10.22 12.11 12.00
C GLU A 198 -11.16 13.26 12.42
N GLU A 199 -10.89 14.46 11.90
CA GLU A 199 -11.67 15.69 12.08
C GLU A 199 -12.91 15.77 11.17
N GLY A 200 -13.09 14.82 10.25
CA GLY A 200 -14.23 14.76 9.33
C GLY A 200 -14.20 15.77 8.17
N LEU A 201 -13.05 16.39 7.92
CA LEU A 201 -12.84 17.33 6.81
C LEU A 201 -12.77 16.61 5.46
N THR A 202 -12.28 15.38 5.46
CA THR A 202 -12.21 14.48 4.30
C THR A 202 -12.54 13.05 4.70
N LYS A 203 -12.98 12.24 3.74
CA LYS A 203 -13.07 10.78 3.87
C LYS A 203 -11.79 10.07 3.40
N THR A 204 -10.83 10.80 2.84
CA THR A 204 -9.66 10.20 2.20
C THR A 204 -8.74 9.49 3.19
N GLN A 205 -8.49 8.22 2.89
CA GLN A 205 -7.51 7.39 3.58
C GLN A 205 -6.28 7.19 2.71
N PHE A 206 -5.09 7.30 3.30
CA PHE A 206 -3.84 6.96 2.64
C PHE A 206 -3.56 5.46 2.73
N PHE A 207 -3.30 4.83 1.59
CA PHE A 207 -2.90 3.44 1.45
C PHE A 207 -1.49 3.39 0.85
N ASN A 208 -0.59 2.61 1.44
CA ASN A 208 0.76 2.44 0.90
C ASN A 208 0.84 1.26 -0.09
N ASP A 209 1.89 1.23 -0.89
CA ASP A 209 2.20 0.09 -1.77
C ASP A 209 3.51 -0.61 -1.35
N TYR A 210 3.97 -0.41 -0.10
CA TYR A 210 5.25 -0.88 0.42
C TYR A 210 5.06 -1.98 1.46
N GLY A 211 5.20 -3.23 1.03
CA GLY A 211 5.16 -4.37 1.96
C GLY A 211 6.22 -4.24 3.07
N LEU A 212 7.47 -4.00 2.66
CA LEU A 212 8.61 -3.81 3.58
C LEU A 212 8.46 -2.62 4.53
N GLN A 213 7.85 -1.53 4.07
CA GLN A 213 7.78 -0.27 4.83
C GLN A 213 6.40 -0.02 5.42
N ALA A 214 5.52 -1.04 5.51
CA ALA A 214 4.15 -0.88 5.99
C ALA A 214 4.10 -0.24 7.40
N ALA A 215 4.98 -0.67 8.31
CA ALA A 215 5.10 -0.11 9.66
C ALA A 215 5.56 1.36 9.65
N ARG A 216 6.49 1.74 8.77
CA ARG A 216 6.92 3.14 8.63
C ARG A 216 5.85 4.01 7.98
N CYS A 217 5.12 3.48 7.00
CA CYS A 217 4.00 4.18 6.39
C CYS A 217 2.85 4.40 7.39
N ARG A 218 2.64 3.48 8.34
CA ARG A 218 1.70 3.65 9.46
C ARG A 218 2.03 4.91 10.28
N ARG A 219 3.32 5.19 10.54
CA ARG A 219 3.80 6.42 11.22
C ARG A 219 3.44 7.71 10.50
N MET A 220 3.21 7.67 9.19
CA MET A 220 2.79 8.82 8.39
C MET A 220 1.26 8.93 8.24
N GLY A 221 0.47 7.95 8.68
CA GLY A 221 -0.99 7.95 8.48
C GLY A 221 -1.54 6.87 7.56
N SER A 222 -0.73 5.91 7.11
CA SER A 222 -1.22 4.83 6.25
C SER A 222 -2.22 3.94 7.00
N LEU A 223 -3.39 3.72 6.38
CA LEU A 223 -4.50 2.92 6.91
C LEU A 223 -4.76 1.65 6.10
N GLY A 224 -3.91 1.32 5.15
CA GLY A 224 -3.99 0.11 4.35
C GLY A 224 -2.76 -0.06 3.46
N GLY A 225 -2.71 -1.18 2.76
CA GLY A 225 -1.65 -1.49 1.81
C GLY A 225 -2.21 -2.15 0.56
N THR A 226 -1.57 -1.98 -0.60
CA THR A 226 -1.83 -2.86 -1.75
C THR A 226 -0.59 -3.69 -2.06
N THR A 227 -0.67 -5.01 -1.89
CA THR A 227 0.32 -5.89 -2.51
C THR A 227 -0.18 -6.29 -3.90
N ASN A 228 0.74 -6.32 -4.85
CA ASN A 228 0.48 -6.79 -6.20
C ASN A 228 1.60 -7.79 -6.57
N PRO A 229 1.46 -8.59 -7.64
CA PRO A 229 2.45 -9.57 -8.03
C PRO A 229 3.80 -8.93 -8.31
N ALA A 230 3.81 -7.65 -8.71
CA ALA A 230 5.03 -6.91 -8.83
C ALA A 230 5.72 -6.72 -7.49
N ILE A 231 5.03 -6.36 -6.41
CA ILE A 231 5.65 -6.19 -5.08
C ILE A 231 6.20 -7.51 -4.57
N ALA A 232 5.49 -8.62 -4.79
CA ALA A 232 6.03 -9.95 -4.49
C ALA A 232 7.31 -10.23 -5.29
N VAL A 233 7.30 -10.06 -6.61
CA VAL A 233 8.49 -10.23 -7.47
C VAL A 233 9.60 -9.23 -7.11
N LEU A 234 9.26 -7.99 -6.81
CA LEU A 234 10.23 -6.93 -6.52
C LEU A 234 10.91 -7.14 -5.18
N GLY A 235 10.24 -7.75 -4.20
CA GLY A 235 10.91 -8.22 -2.98
C GLY A 235 12.14 -9.09 -3.27
N GLU A 236 12.18 -9.77 -4.42
CA GLU A 236 13.38 -10.45 -4.89
C GLU A 236 14.28 -9.64 -5.83
N ASP A 237 13.75 -8.68 -6.60
CA ASP A 237 14.60 -7.72 -7.32
C ASP A 237 15.46 -6.91 -6.33
N ASP A 238 14.91 -6.66 -5.14
CA ASP A 238 15.56 -6.10 -3.97
C ASP A 238 16.73 -6.97 -3.45
N LEU A 239 16.98 -8.16 -4.02
CA LEU A 239 18.12 -9.02 -3.67
C LEU A 239 19.35 -8.77 -4.54
N SER A 240 19.12 -8.34 -5.78
CA SER A 240 20.20 -8.15 -6.75
C SER A 240 20.62 -6.70 -6.88
N GLY A 241 19.73 -5.76 -6.54
CA GLY A 241 19.95 -4.34 -6.78
C GLY A 241 20.04 -3.97 -8.28
N VAL A 242 19.83 -4.92 -9.21
CA VAL A 242 20.00 -4.71 -10.64
C VAL A 242 18.89 -3.81 -11.16
N GLY A 243 19.27 -2.74 -11.88
CA GLY A 243 18.32 -1.75 -12.36
C GLY A 243 17.79 -0.82 -11.27
N ASN A 244 18.45 -0.77 -10.10
CA ASN A 244 18.13 0.20 -9.07
C ASN A 244 18.32 1.62 -9.62
N ILE A 245 17.29 2.44 -9.51
CA ILE A 245 17.28 3.83 -10.00
C ILE A 245 18.32 4.72 -9.31
N TRP A 246 18.84 4.27 -8.16
CA TRP A 246 19.86 4.94 -7.37
C TRP A 246 21.29 4.62 -7.81
N GLY A 247 21.44 3.82 -8.87
CA GLY A 247 22.72 3.48 -9.47
C GLY A 247 23.46 2.35 -8.75
N GLN A 248 24.70 2.11 -9.19
CA GLN A 248 25.52 0.98 -8.76
C GLN A 248 25.81 0.98 -7.25
N GLU A 249 25.90 2.14 -6.61
CA GLU A 249 26.15 2.23 -5.17
C GLU A 249 25.04 1.55 -4.35
N ALA A 250 23.78 1.75 -4.73
CA ALA A 250 22.66 1.08 -4.07
C ALA A 250 22.67 -0.43 -4.33
N THR A 251 23.05 -0.83 -5.55
CA THR A 251 23.24 -2.25 -5.91
C THR A 251 24.29 -2.92 -5.04
N ASP A 252 25.47 -2.33 -4.93
CA ASP A 252 26.58 -2.86 -4.13
C ASP A 252 26.22 -2.94 -2.64
N TYR A 253 25.47 -1.95 -2.17
CA TYR A 253 24.98 -1.91 -0.79
C TYR A 253 24.03 -3.07 -0.48
N ILE A 254 23.03 -3.30 -1.35
CA ILE A 254 22.05 -4.38 -1.21
C ILE A 254 22.72 -5.75 -1.24
N LEU A 255 23.69 -5.96 -2.14
CA LEU A 255 24.42 -7.22 -2.24
C LEU A 255 25.25 -7.51 -0.98
N ARG A 256 25.76 -6.46 -0.32
CA ARG A 256 26.50 -6.58 0.94
C ARG A 256 25.59 -6.85 2.14
N PHE A 257 24.35 -6.36 2.11
CA PHE A 257 23.38 -6.45 3.19
C PHE A 257 22.03 -6.94 2.65
N PRO A 258 21.90 -8.23 2.28
CA PRO A 258 20.66 -8.73 1.70
C PRO A 258 19.50 -8.56 2.67
N ASN A 259 18.34 -8.16 2.14
CA ASN A 259 17.12 -8.01 2.95
C ASN A 259 16.54 -9.39 3.35
N LYS A 260 15.50 -9.33 4.21
CA LYS A 260 14.83 -10.52 4.76
C LYS A 260 14.19 -11.46 3.72
N TRP A 261 13.88 -10.99 2.51
CA TRP A 261 13.25 -11.81 1.47
C TRP A 261 14.15 -12.94 0.96
N TYR A 262 15.47 -12.75 1.02
CA TYR A 262 16.44 -13.76 0.60
C TYR A 262 16.27 -15.05 1.41
N GLU A 263 16.20 -14.90 2.73
CA GLU A 263 16.08 -16.02 3.66
C GLU A 263 14.70 -16.66 3.57
N VAL A 264 13.64 -15.86 3.40
CA VAL A 264 12.28 -16.38 3.17
C VAL A 264 12.25 -17.29 1.95
N ARG A 265 12.88 -16.90 0.83
CA ARG A 265 12.87 -17.74 -0.37
C ARG A 265 13.58 -19.07 -0.16
N LYS A 266 14.70 -19.09 0.57
CA LYS A 266 15.39 -20.35 0.94
C LYS A 266 14.51 -21.25 1.80
N ILE A 267 13.80 -20.70 2.78
CA ILE A 267 12.88 -21.45 3.64
C ILE A 267 11.78 -22.09 2.79
N ILE A 268 11.13 -21.30 1.93
CA ILE A 268 10.06 -21.79 1.04
C ILE A 268 10.60 -22.84 0.06
N ALA A 269 11.79 -22.65 -0.49
CA ALA A 269 12.41 -23.60 -1.41
C ALA A 269 12.67 -24.96 -0.74
N LYS A 270 13.16 -24.96 0.50
CA LYS A 270 13.35 -26.20 1.28
C LYS A 270 12.03 -26.93 1.50
N GLU A 271 10.98 -26.21 1.88
CA GLU A 271 9.63 -26.78 2.05
C GLU A 271 9.06 -27.30 0.71
N GLN A 272 9.26 -26.54 -0.36
CA GLN A 272 8.86 -26.91 -1.72
C GLN A 272 9.49 -28.25 -2.14
N VAL A 273 10.80 -28.38 -1.94
CA VAL A 273 11.55 -29.60 -2.29
C VAL A 273 11.14 -30.77 -1.40
N ALA A 274 11.07 -30.57 -0.08
CA ALA A 274 10.72 -31.64 0.87
C ALA A 274 9.29 -32.16 0.67
N GLY A 275 8.34 -31.28 0.31
CA GLY A 275 6.94 -31.63 0.07
C GLY A 275 6.61 -32.06 -1.36
N GLY A 276 7.55 -31.94 -2.30
CA GLY A 276 7.31 -32.22 -3.72
C GLY A 276 6.30 -31.26 -4.37
N TYR A 277 6.27 -30.00 -3.90
CA TYR A 277 5.32 -29.00 -4.37
C TYR A 277 5.76 -28.37 -5.71
N PRO A 278 4.80 -27.95 -6.56
CA PRO A 278 5.10 -27.28 -7.83
C PRO A 278 5.65 -25.86 -7.62
N ASP A 279 6.29 -25.30 -8.64
CA ASP A 279 6.92 -23.96 -8.57
C ASP A 279 5.91 -22.84 -8.31
N ASP A 280 4.68 -22.99 -8.81
CA ASP A 280 3.62 -22.02 -8.59
C ASP A 280 3.08 -22.04 -7.16
N TRP A 281 3.20 -23.16 -6.44
CA TRP A 281 3.01 -23.20 -5.00
C TRP A 281 4.07 -22.35 -4.29
N GLY A 282 5.35 -22.49 -4.67
CA GLY A 282 6.45 -21.71 -4.08
C GLY A 282 6.29 -20.19 -4.31
N ALA A 283 5.83 -19.80 -5.50
CA ALA A 283 5.48 -18.41 -5.82
C ALA A 283 4.30 -17.88 -5.01
N THR A 284 3.26 -18.70 -4.84
CA THR A 284 2.08 -18.36 -4.02
C THR A 284 2.47 -18.19 -2.56
N LYS A 285 3.23 -19.12 -2.00
CA LYS A 285 3.74 -19.05 -0.63
C LYS A 285 4.54 -17.79 -0.39
N PHE A 286 5.43 -17.42 -1.30
CA PHE A 286 6.20 -16.18 -1.16
C PHE A 286 5.32 -14.93 -1.14
N THR A 287 4.30 -14.89 -2.01
CA THR A 287 3.30 -13.81 -2.01
C THR A 287 2.53 -13.75 -0.68
N GLU A 288 2.16 -14.90 -0.11
CA GLU A 288 1.54 -14.95 1.22
C GLU A 288 2.46 -14.36 2.30
N TRP A 289 3.77 -14.66 2.28
CA TRP A 289 4.71 -14.11 3.27
C TRP A 289 4.86 -12.60 3.16
N VAL A 290 4.97 -12.07 1.93
CA VAL A 290 5.01 -10.62 1.69
C VAL A 290 3.73 -9.94 2.19
N VAL A 291 2.58 -10.56 1.98
CA VAL A 291 1.28 -10.05 2.46
C VAL A 291 1.20 -10.11 3.98
N VAL A 292 1.66 -11.19 4.62
CA VAL A 292 1.65 -11.34 6.07
C VAL A 292 2.57 -10.32 6.75
N ASP A 293 3.72 -10.00 6.15
CA ASP A 293 4.61 -8.93 6.64
C ASP A 293 3.92 -7.57 6.63
N ALA A 294 3.29 -7.22 5.52
CA ALA A 294 2.51 -5.98 5.41
C ALA A 294 1.31 -5.98 6.37
N MET A 295 0.65 -7.12 6.56
CA MET A 295 -0.46 -7.28 7.51
C MET A 295 0.01 -7.10 8.95
N LEU A 296 1.20 -7.62 9.30
CA LEU A 296 1.82 -7.41 10.60
C LEU A 296 2.03 -5.91 10.81
N GLY A 297 2.66 -5.21 9.87
CA GLY A 297 2.88 -3.76 9.95
C GLY A 297 1.62 -2.90 10.11
N LEU A 298 0.42 -3.45 9.86
CA LEU A 298 -0.87 -2.74 10.06
C LEU A 298 -1.79 -3.46 11.07
N ARG A 299 -1.27 -4.47 11.79
CA ARG A 299 -2.10 -5.36 12.61
C ARG A 299 -2.76 -4.64 13.78
N SER A 300 -2.02 -3.79 14.49
CA SER A 300 -2.57 -2.95 15.55
C SER A 300 -3.73 -2.08 15.07
N VAL A 301 -3.58 -1.43 13.91
CA VAL A 301 -4.62 -0.60 13.30
C VAL A 301 -5.87 -1.43 12.97
N PHE A 302 -5.68 -2.66 12.47
CA PHE A 302 -6.80 -3.57 12.24
C PHE A 302 -7.49 -4.00 13.52
N LEU A 303 -6.75 -4.50 14.51
CA LEU A 303 -7.34 -5.00 15.75
C LEU A 303 -8.04 -3.91 16.55
N LEU A 304 -7.52 -2.68 16.57
CA LEU A 304 -8.10 -1.56 17.31
C LEU A 304 -9.21 -0.84 16.55
N ARG A 305 -9.07 -0.68 15.22
CA ARG A 305 -9.95 0.21 14.42
C ARG A 305 -10.76 -0.48 13.34
N GLY A 306 -10.41 -1.72 12.96
CA GLY A 306 -11.02 -2.41 11.83
C GLY A 306 -10.56 -1.86 10.47
N LEU A 307 -9.47 -1.10 10.47
CA LEU A 307 -8.79 -0.56 9.28
C LEU A 307 -7.51 -1.36 9.00
N GLY A 308 -6.55 -0.85 8.24
CA GLY A 308 -5.27 -1.53 8.06
C GLY A 308 -5.34 -2.74 7.13
N ARG A 309 -6.23 -2.73 6.13
CA ARG A 309 -6.35 -3.85 5.19
C ARG A 309 -5.24 -3.86 4.14
N VAL A 310 -4.76 -5.05 3.81
CA VAL A 310 -3.69 -5.29 2.84
C VAL A 310 -4.21 -6.10 1.67
N ALA A 311 -4.06 -5.61 0.44
CA ALA A 311 -4.49 -6.36 -0.73
C ALA A 311 -3.59 -7.58 -0.98
N PHE A 312 -4.16 -8.73 -1.35
CA PHE A 312 -3.50 -9.93 -1.88
C PHE A 312 -4.01 -10.13 -3.32
N GLN A 313 -3.13 -10.09 -4.33
CA GLN A 313 -3.54 -10.33 -5.72
C GLN A 313 -3.73 -11.81 -6.01
N LEU A 314 -4.97 -12.21 -6.33
CA LEU A 314 -5.24 -13.53 -6.88
C LEU A 314 -4.62 -13.69 -8.28
N ARG A 315 -4.35 -14.94 -8.66
CA ARG A 315 -3.72 -15.35 -9.94
C ARG A 315 -4.24 -14.53 -11.13
N PRO A 316 -3.40 -13.64 -11.70
CA PRO A 316 -3.84 -12.77 -12.79
C PRO A 316 -4.06 -13.53 -14.10
N ASP A 317 -3.45 -14.70 -14.28
CA ASP A 317 -3.66 -15.61 -15.40
C ASP A 317 -4.98 -16.41 -15.30
N TRP A 318 -5.63 -16.42 -14.13
CA TRP A 318 -6.94 -17.03 -13.93
C TRP A 318 -8.07 -16.00 -13.92
N HIS A 319 -7.82 -14.78 -14.39
CA HIS A 319 -8.76 -13.65 -14.33
C HIS A 319 -10.18 -13.94 -14.89
N ALA A 320 -10.30 -14.88 -15.83
CA ALA A 320 -11.57 -15.29 -16.42
C ALA A 320 -12.14 -16.62 -15.86
N ASP A 321 -11.43 -17.30 -14.95
CA ASP A 321 -11.81 -18.60 -14.38
C ASP A 321 -12.43 -18.43 -12.99
N GLU A 322 -13.75 -18.25 -12.95
CA GLU A 322 -14.53 -18.04 -11.72
C GLU A 322 -14.30 -19.15 -10.69
N LYS A 323 -14.24 -20.41 -11.14
CA LYS A 323 -14.05 -21.58 -10.27
C LYS A 323 -12.70 -21.50 -9.57
N LYS A 324 -11.62 -21.39 -10.34
CA LYS A 324 -10.26 -21.39 -9.77
C LYS A 324 -10.04 -20.22 -8.82
N LEU A 325 -10.50 -19.02 -9.19
CA LEU A 325 -10.38 -17.85 -8.33
C LEU A 325 -11.15 -18.01 -7.02
N THR A 326 -12.35 -18.62 -7.07
CA THR A 326 -13.18 -18.78 -5.88
C THR A 326 -12.56 -19.76 -4.88
N TYR A 327 -12.13 -20.93 -5.35
CA TYR A 327 -11.45 -21.91 -4.48
C TYR A 327 -10.12 -21.40 -3.94
N LEU A 328 -9.28 -20.79 -4.80
CA LEU A 328 -8.00 -20.23 -4.37
C LEU A 328 -8.19 -19.16 -3.29
N GLY A 329 -9.18 -18.28 -3.46
CA GLY A 329 -9.48 -17.24 -2.47
C GLY A 329 -9.82 -17.81 -1.11
N GLY A 330 -10.69 -18.83 -1.05
CA GLY A 330 -11.06 -19.50 0.19
C GLY A 330 -9.88 -20.20 0.89
N GLU A 331 -9.03 -20.91 0.14
CA GLU A 331 -7.85 -21.60 0.66
C GLU A 331 -6.80 -20.62 1.21
N VAL A 332 -6.49 -19.57 0.44
CA VAL A 332 -5.54 -18.53 0.85
C VAL A 332 -6.05 -17.81 2.09
N TYR A 333 -7.35 -17.46 2.15
CA TYR A 333 -7.92 -16.80 3.31
C TYR A 333 -7.74 -17.61 4.60
N ALA A 334 -8.05 -18.91 4.55
CA ALA A 334 -7.87 -19.80 5.69
C ALA A 334 -6.41 -19.84 6.15
N THR A 335 -5.48 -19.94 5.21
CA THR A 335 -4.03 -19.92 5.48
C THR A 335 -3.59 -18.61 6.15
N LEU A 336 -4.04 -17.47 5.64
CA LEU A 336 -3.70 -16.15 6.20
C LEU A 336 -4.26 -15.98 7.62
N CYS A 337 -5.50 -16.42 7.87
CA CYS A 337 -6.11 -16.42 9.20
C CYS A 337 -5.29 -17.22 10.22
N CYS A 338 -4.81 -18.42 9.84
CA CYS A 338 -3.94 -19.22 10.70
C CYS A 338 -2.64 -18.49 11.06
N ARG A 339 -2.00 -17.83 10.08
CA ARG A 339 -0.73 -17.11 10.31
C ARG A 339 -0.90 -15.92 11.24
N VAL A 340 -1.90 -15.07 10.99
CA VAL A 340 -2.10 -13.85 11.81
C VAL A 340 -2.67 -14.14 13.19
N LYS A 341 -3.31 -15.30 13.39
CA LYS A 341 -3.80 -15.69 14.71
C LYS A 341 -2.68 -15.73 15.76
N ILE A 342 -1.49 -16.23 15.38
CA ILE A 342 -0.34 -16.29 16.28
C ILE A 342 0.07 -14.88 16.73
N PHE A 343 0.03 -13.91 15.81
CA PHE A 343 0.31 -12.51 16.12
C PHE A 343 -0.69 -11.95 17.13
N ASP A 344 -1.98 -12.21 16.93
CA ASP A 344 -3.03 -11.74 17.85
C ASP A 344 -2.86 -12.35 19.24
N ASP A 345 -2.57 -13.66 19.30
CA ASP A 345 -2.37 -14.38 20.55
C ASP A 345 -1.19 -13.75 21.33
N ILE A 346 -0.08 -13.39 20.67
CA ILE A 346 1.06 -12.69 21.27
C ILE A 346 0.71 -11.25 21.70
N LEU A 347 0.07 -10.48 20.81
CA LEU A 347 -0.24 -9.07 21.06
C LEU A 347 -1.21 -8.91 22.25
N LEU A 348 -2.16 -9.82 22.40
CA LEU A 348 -3.17 -9.78 23.47
C LEU A 348 -2.72 -10.47 24.78
N ASP A 349 -1.66 -11.27 24.77
CA ASP A 349 -1.15 -11.97 25.95
C ASP A 349 -0.71 -11.00 27.07
N GLY A 350 -1.36 -11.03 28.23
CA GLY A 350 -1.08 -10.09 29.31
C GLY A 350 -1.44 -8.62 29.02
N ALA A 351 -2.16 -8.35 27.93
CA ALA A 351 -2.71 -7.03 27.64
C ALA A 351 -4.00 -6.78 28.44
N ASN A 352 -4.35 -5.50 28.64
CA ASN A 352 -5.58 -5.11 29.31
C ASN A 352 -6.84 -5.67 28.58
N ASP A 353 -7.84 -6.12 29.35
CA ASP A 353 -9.11 -6.67 28.84
C ASP A 353 -9.83 -5.74 27.84
N LEU A 354 -9.61 -4.42 27.93
CA LEU A 354 -10.10 -3.46 26.96
C LEU A 354 -9.74 -3.85 25.52
N TYR A 355 -8.50 -4.25 25.29
CA TYR A 355 -8.00 -4.55 23.95
C TYR A 355 -8.65 -5.82 23.38
N ALA A 356 -8.82 -6.86 24.20
CA ALA A 356 -9.53 -8.07 23.79
C ALA A 356 -11.00 -7.76 23.43
N LYS A 357 -11.66 -6.89 24.20
CA LYS A 357 -13.05 -6.45 23.92
C LYS A 357 -13.16 -5.68 22.61
N VAL A 358 -12.25 -4.73 22.37
CA VAL A 358 -12.23 -3.92 21.15
C VAL A 358 -11.89 -4.78 19.93
N ALA A 359 -10.96 -5.72 20.06
CA ALA A 359 -10.50 -6.56 18.96
C ALA A 359 -11.38 -7.78 18.68
N ALA A 360 -12.35 -8.12 19.55
CA ALA A 360 -13.05 -9.41 19.59
C ALA A 360 -13.50 -9.96 18.22
N LYS A 361 -14.13 -9.12 17.36
CA LYS A 361 -14.63 -9.55 16.04
C LYS A 361 -13.54 -9.78 14.98
N ARG A 362 -12.29 -9.46 15.30
CA ARG A 362 -11.16 -9.36 14.37
C ARG A 362 -10.03 -10.33 14.71
N ILE A 363 -10.01 -10.86 15.94
CA ILE A 363 -9.04 -11.87 16.38
C ILE A 363 -9.10 -13.10 15.47
N GLY A 364 -7.94 -13.55 15.00
CA GLY A 364 -7.76 -14.66 14.08
C GLY A 364 -8.24 -14.39 12.66
N LYS A 365 -8.72 -13.18 12.34
CA LYS A 365 -9.19 -12.82 10.99
C LYS A 365 -8.09 -12.13 10.21
N SER A 366 -7.93 -12.54 8.95
CA SER A 366 -7.06 -11.89 8.01
C SER A 366 -7.54 -10.46 7.71
N ASN A 367 -6.66 -9.48 7.89
CA ASN A 367 -6.87 -8.10 7.46
C ASN A 367 -6.52 -7.90 5.97
N ASN A 368 -7.00 -8.77 5.08
CA ASN A 368 -6.71 -8.65 3.66
C ASN A 368 -7.91 -8.16 2.83
N HIS A 369 -7.60 -7.62 1.64
CA HIS A 369 -8.50 -7.55 0.50
C HIS A 369 -8.05 -8.56 -0.55
N PHE A 370 -8.95 -9.34 -1.15
CA PHE A 370 -8.63 -10.14 -2.32
C PHE A 370 -8.72 -9.28 -3.56
N LYS A 371 -7.56 -9.06 -4.20
CA LYS A 371 -7.45 -8.22 -5.37
C LYS A 371 -7.80 -9.02 -6.62
N ILE A 372 -8.83 -8.59 -7.35
CA ILE A 372 -9.44 -9.31 -8.48
C ILE A 372 -9.40 -8.41 -9.71
N ALA A 373 -8.88 -8.90 -10.83
CA ALA A 373 -8.84 -8.15 -12.09
C ALA A 373 -10.23 -8.05 -12.72
N CYS A 374 -10.72 -6.84 -13.00
CA CYS A 374 -12.05 -6.57 -13.54
C CYS A 374 -12.12 -6.83 -15.06
N THR A 375 -11.85 -8.06 -15.51
CA THR A 375 -11.75 -8.36 -16.95
C THR A 375 -13.07 -8.79 -17.60
N GLY A 376 -14.12 -9.01 -16.83
CA GLY A 376 -15.44 -9.35 -17.36
C GLY A 376 -16.38 -9.94 -16.31
N GLN A 377 -17.41 -10.65 -16.77
CA GLN A 377 -18.49 -11.14 -15.90
C GLN A 377 -18.00 -12.11 -14.81
N ALA A 378 -17.07 -13.01 -15.13
CA ALA A 378 -16.50 -13.95 -14.16
C ALA A 378 -15.91 -13.21 -12.95
N ALA A 379 -15.17 -12.11 -13.18
CA ALA A 379 -14.61 -11.30 -12.11
C ALA A 379 -15.70 -10.68 -11.21
N LEU A 380 -16.78 -10.15 -11.80
CA LEU A 380 -17.91 -9.60 -11.06
C LEU A 380 -18.63 -10.66 -10.21
N ASN A 381 -18.74 -11.89 -10.72
CA ASN A 381 -19.32 -13.02 -9.98
C ASN A 381 -18.45 -13.44 -8.78
N VAL A 382 -17.12 -13.50 -8.94
CA VAL A 382 -16.19 -13.74 -7.82
C VAL A 382 -16.32 -12.63 -6.77
N VAL A 383 -16.34 -11.37 -7.19
CA VAL A 383 -16.49 -10.22 -6.29
C VAL A 383 -17.77 -10.31 -5.48
N ARG A 384 -18.90 -10.61 -6.14
CA ARG A 384 -20.19 -10.83 -5.46
C ARG A 384 -20.11 -12.00 -4.48
N SER A 385 -19.53 -13.13 -4.88
CA SER A 385 -19.44 -14.34 -4.05
C SER A 385 -18.60 -14.11 -2.79
N PHE A 386 -17.48 -13.40 -2.91
CA PHE A 386 -16.60 -13.09 -1.77
C PHE A 386 -17.33 -12.19 -0.77
N ASN A 387 -18.00 -11.13 -1.25
CA ASN A 387 -18.77 -10.23 -0.40
C ASN A 387 -20.08 -10.86 0.12
N ALA A 388 -20.56 -11.96 -0.47
CA ALA A 388 -21.64 -12.77 0.07
C ALA A 388 -21.16 -13.82 1.10
N GLY A 389 -19.85 -14.10 1.12
CA GLY A 389 -19.27 -15.22 1.86
C GLY A 389 -19.86 -16.57 1.45
N TYR A 390 -20.26 -16.69 0.19
CA TYR A 390 -20.95 -17.84 -0.39
C TYR A 390 -20.94 -17.71 -1.92
N SER A 391 -20.77 -18.83 -2.61
CA SER A 391 -20.97 -18.93 -4.06
C SER A 391 -22.07 -19.95 -4.33
N GLU A 392 -23.07 -19.58 -5.12
CA GLU A 392 -24.12 -20.53 -5.55
C GLU A 392 -23.53 -21.63 -6.45
N ALA A 393 -22.58 -21.27 -7.31
CA ALA A 393 -21.90 -22.23 -8.20
C ALA A 393 -20.89 -23.11 -7.46
N TYR A 394 -20.26 -22.60 -6.39
CA TYR A 394 -19.19 -23.27 -5.65
C TYR A 394 -19.41 -23.18 -4.12
N PRO A 395 -20.46 -23.84 -3.59
CA PRO A 395 -20.94 -23.63 -2.22
C PRO A 395 -19.97 -24.05 -1.11
N ASP A 396 -18.98 -24.89 -1.41
CA ASP A 396 -17.95 -25.36 -0.50
C ASP A 396 -16.66 -24.52 -0.52
N ALA A 397 -16.52 -23.60 -1.48
CA ALA A 397 -15.30 -22.81 -1.64
C ALA A 397 -15.14 -21.71 -0.59
N LEU A 398 -16.25 -21.14 -0.09
CA LEU A 398 -16.24 -19.97 0.81
C LEU A 398 -16.95 -20.29 2.12
N LYS A 399 -16.28 -20.03 3.23
CA LYS A 399 -16.81 -20.29 4.59
C LYS A 399 -17.35 -19.04 5.28
N GLU A 400 -16.88 -17.87 4.87
CA GLU A 400 -17.25 -16.59 5.44
C GLU A 400 -17.05 -15.47 4.41
N ARG A 401 -17.54 -14.27 4.75
CA ARG A 401 -17.37 -13.09 3.90
C ARG A 401 -15.91 -12.69 3.78
N MET A 402 -15.47 -12.47 2.55
CA MET A 402 -14.13 -12.03 2.20
C MET A 402 -14.20 -10.66 1.54
N PHE A 403 -13.28 -9.77 1.89
CA PHE A 403 -13.26 -8.41 1.37
C PHE A 403 -12.48 -8.36 0.06
N THR A 404 -12.92 -7.56 -0.89
CA THR A 404 -12.32 -7.48 -2.24
C THR A 404 -11.66 -6.15 -2.50
N ASN A 405 -10.66 -6.16 -3.37
CA ASN A 405 -10.12 -4.99 -4.05
C ASN A 405 -10.25 -5.24 -5.57
N VAL A 406 -11.26 -4.66 -6.21
CA VAL A 406 -11.42 -4.84 -7.65
C VAL A 406 -10.42 -3.96 -8.38
N THR A 407 -9.46 -4.54 -9.11
CA THR A 407 -8.40 -3.83 -9.83
C THR A 407 -8.60 -3.93 -11.34
N LEU A 408 -7.74 -3.27 -12.12
CA LEU A 408 -7.89 -3.17 -13.57
C LEU A 408 -9.24 -2.52 -13.95
N SER A 409 -9.75 -1.64 -13.09
CA SER A 409 -10.89 -0.78 -13.35
C SER A 409 -10.43 0.64 -13.70
N TYR A 410 -10.85 1.16 -14.84
CA TYR A 410 -10.31 2.40 -15.41
C TYR A 410 -11.37 3.48 -15.64
N GLU A 411 -12.57 3.06 -16.05
CA GLU A 411 -13.63 3.91 -16.56
C GLU A 411 -14.92 3.81 -15.75
N VAL A 412 -15.87 4.72 -16.01
CA VAL A 412 -17.13 4.83 -15.26
C VAL A 412 -17.94 3.53 -15.28
N PRO A 413 -18.26 2.91 -16.44
CA PRO A 413 -19.01 1.65 -16.48
C PRO A 413 -18.41 0.54 -15.62
N GLN A 414 -17.11 0.33 -15.77
CA GLN A 414 -16.39 -0.75 -15.11
C GLN A 414 -16.32 -0.55 -13.59
N MET A 415 -16.01 0.67 -13.14
CA MET A 415 -15.97 1.02 -11.72
C MET A 415 -17.37 0.94 -11.07
N TYR A 416 -18.40 1.40 -11.77
CA TYR A 416 -19.79 1.35 -11.29
C TYR A 416 -20.26 -0.11 -11.14
N ALA A 417 -20.08 -0.94 -12.17
CA ALA A 417 -20.47 -2.35 -12.14
C ALA A 417 -19.74 -3.15 -11.04
N ALA A 418 -18.44 -2.89 -10.84
CA ALA A 418 -17.67 -3.52 -9.76
C ALA A 418 -18.19 -3.15 -8.36
N GLN A 419 -18.58 -1.90 -8.16
CA GLN A 419 -19.17 -1.45 -6.90
C GLN A 419 -20.55 -2.09 -6.68
N LEU A 420 -21.38 -2.19 -7.72
CA LEU A 420 -22.66 -2.90 -7.64
C LEU A 420 -22.49 -4.40 -7.33
N ALA A 421 -21.49 -5.06 -7.90
CA ALA A 421 -21.21 -6.47 -7.60
C ALA A 421 -20.86 -6.65 -6.11
N THR A 422 -20.09 -5.73 -5.54
CA THR A 422 -19.77 -5.69 -4.11
C THR A 422 -21.03 -5.53 -3.27
N ASP A 423 -21.85 -4.53 -3.57
CA ASP A 423 -23.08 -4.26 -2.81
C ASP A 423 -24.11 -5.39 -2.92
N ASN A 424 -24.27 -5.98 -4.10
CA ASN A 424 -25.12 -7.16 -4.29
C ASN A 424 -24.65 -8.34 -3.44
N GLY A 425 -23.34 -8.59 -3.35
CA GLY A 425 -22.79 -9.62 -2.47
C GLY A 425 -23.12 -9.36 -1.01
N ILE A 426 -22.97 -8.11 -0.55
CA ILE A 426 -23.36 -7.71 0.80
C ILE A 426 -24.85 -7.95 1.04
N ARG A 427 -25.73 -7.54 0.11
CA ARG A 427 -27.19 -7.76 0.20
C ARG A 427 -27.53 -9.25 0.26
N ASP A 428 -26.83 -10.09 -0.49
CA ASP A 428 -27.00 -11.55 -0.43
C ASP A 428 -26.58 -12.12 0.93
N TYR A 429 -25.49 -11.63 1.51
CA TYR A 429 -25.08 -11.98 2.87
C TYR A 429 -26.15 -11.59 3.90
N GLU A 430 -26.62 -10.35 3.86
CA GLU A 430 -27.65 -9.82 4.76
C GLU A 430 -28.94 -10.63 4.66
N LYS A 431 -29.36 -10.97 3.45
CA LYS A 431 -30.54 -11.80 3.19
C LYS A 431 -30.38 -13.22 3.71
N ARG A 432 -29.22 -13.85 3.53
CA ARG A 432 -28.96 -15.25 3.90
C ARG A 432 -28.78 -15.43 5.41
N THR A 433 -28.11 -14.48 6.06
CA THR A 433 -27.71 -14.59 7.48
C THR A 433 -28.64 -13.84 8.43
N GLY A 434 -29.40 -12.86 7.94
CA GLY A 434 -30.16 -11.92 8.76
C GLY A 434 -29.29 -10.88 9.47
N GLU A 435 -27.96 -10.93 9.32
CA GLU A 435 -27.03 -9.98 9.92
C GLU A 435 -26.88 -8.76 9.03
N LYS A 436 -27.17 -7.57 9.56
CA LYS A 436 -26.89 -6.30 8.87
C LYS A 436 -25.39 -6.05 8.81
N VAL A 437 -24.91 -5.70 7.63
CA VAL A 437 -23.50 -5.42 7.40
C VAL A 437 -23.25 -3.92 7.55
N ASP A 438 -22.39 -3.59 8.52
CA ASP A 438 -21.77 -2.29 8.65
C ASP A 438 -20.25 -2.46 8.62
N ASP A 439 -19.69 -2.25 7.43
CA ASP A 439 -18.25 -2.32 7.21
C ASP A 439 -17.53 -1.02 7.59
N GLY A 440 -18.27 0.03 7.94
CA GLY A 440 -17.74 1.36 8.24
C GLY A 440 -16.68 1.80 7.22
N GLU A 441 -15.50 2.13 7.75
CA GLU A 441 -14.33 2.54 6.98
C GLU A 441 -13.45 1.36 6.45
N GLY A 442 -13.78 0.10 6.77
CA GLY A 442 -12.98 -1.09 6.46
C GLY A 442 -13.54 -2.08 5.40
N GLY A 443 -14.63 -1.78 4.70
CA GLY A 443 -15.19 -2.62 3.62
C GLY A 443 -14.34 -2.82 2.35
N SER A 444 -14.91 -3.54 1.38
CA SER A 444 -14.34 -3.83 0.04
C SER A 444 -14.22 -2.58 -0.82
N VAL A 445 -13.22 -2.54 -1.72
CA VAL A 445 -12.89 -1.36 -2.53
C VAL A 445 -12.85 -1.67 -4.04
N VAL A 446 -13.05 -0.65 -4.87
CA VAL A 446 -12.84 -0.68 -6.32
C VAL A 446 -11.72 0.29 -6.68
N THR A 447 -10.68 -0.20 -7.34
CA THR A 447 -9.48 0.57 -7.68
C THR A 447 -9.64 1.29 -9.01
N SER A 448 -9.62 2.62 -9.00
CA SER A 448 -9.49 3.45 -10.19
C SER A 448 -8.03 3.57 -10.63
N MET A 449 -7.68 2.97 -11.77
CA MET A 449 -6.31 2.92 -12.31
C MET A 449 -6.01 4.12 -13.21
N ILE A 450 -5.70 5.27 -12.61
CA ILE A 450 -5.66 6.58 -13.28
C ILE A 450 -4.56 6.68 -14.34
N GLY A 451 -3.29 6.56 -13.96
CA GLY A 451 -2.19 6.87 -14.87
C GLY A 451 -2.08 5.90 -16.05
N ARG A 452 -2.45 4.62 -15.87
CA ARG A 452 -2.50 3.66 -16.98
C ARG A 452 -3.62 3.93 -17.96
N PHE A 453 -4.75 4.48 -17.49
CA PHE A 453 -5.81 4.96 -18.37
C PHE A 453 -5.30 6.13 -19.22
N ASN A 454 -4.68 7.13 -18.57
CA ASN A 454 -4.09 8.28 -19.24
C ASN A 454 -3.04 7.85 -20.28
N ASP A 455 -2.13 6.94 -19.91
CA ASP A 455 -1.09 6.44 -20.81
C ASP A 455 -1.67 5.75 -22.06
N ALA A 456 -2.78 5.03 -21.93
CA ALA A 456 -3.43 4.38 -23.08
C ALA A 456 -4.08 5.38 -24.04
N ILE A 457 -4.71 6.44 -23.51
CA ILE A 457 -5.26 7.53 -24.33
C ILE A 457 -4.12 8.27 -25.05
N ARG A 458 -3.00 8.51 -24.35
CA ARG A 458 -1.80 9.11 -24.94
C ARG A 458 -1.26 8.27 -26.09
N ASP A 459 -1.05 6.98 -25.87
CA ASP A 459 -0.56 6.04 -26.89
C ASP A 459 -1.50 6.00 -28.12
N TYR A 460 -2.82 5.95 -27.88
CA TYR A 460 -3.81 6.06 -28.96
C TYR A 460 -3.64 7.37 -29.75
N ARG A 461 -3.53 8.50 -29.05
CA ARG A 461 -3.42 9.82 -29.67
C ARG A 461 -2.15 9.96 -30.50
N VAL A 462 -0.99 9.55 -29.98
CA VAL A 462 0.28 9.56 -30.72
C VAL A 462 0.17 8.72 -32.00
N LYS A 463 -0.40 7.51 -31.92
CA LYS A 463 -0.61 6.65 -33.09
C LYS A 463 -1.53 7.28 -34.12
N ALA A 464 -2.61 7.94 -33.68
CA ALA A 464 -3.54 8.62 -34.58
C ALA A 464 -2.86 9.79 -35.32
N LEU A 465 -2.06 10.60 -34.61
CA LEU A 465 -1.31 11.72 -35.20
C LEU A 465 -0.33 11.23 -36.27
N LEU A 466 0.45 10.18 -35.97
CA LEU A 466 1.41 9.61 -36.91
C LEU A 466 0.75 8.93 -38.11
N ALA A 467 -0.42 8.31 -37.91
CA ALA A 467 -1.17 7.67 -38.98
C ALA A 467 -1.79 8.67 -39.98
N ALA A 468 -2.10 9.88 -39.54
CA ALA A 468 -2.66 10.93 -40.40
C ALA A 468 -1.63 11.59 -41.33
N LEU A 469 -0.34 11.48 -40.99
CA LEU A 469 0.73 12.04 -41.81
C LEU A 469 0.84 11.33 -43.17
N PRO A 470 1.20 12.07 -44.24
CA PRO A 470 1.47 11.46 -45.54
C PRO A 470 2.67 10.51 -45.46
N GLU A 471 2.71 9.45 -46.30
CA GLU A 471 3.83 8.49 -46.31
C GLU A 471 5.19 9.13 -46.58
N SER A 472 5.22 10.28 -47.25
CA SER A 472 6.43 11.07 -47.50
C SER A 472 6.92 11.88 -46.31
N SER A 473 6.14 11.97 -45.22
CA SER A 473 6.51 12.75 -44.03
C SER A 473 7.74 12.15 -43.37
N LYS A 474 8.71 13.00 -43.02
CA LYS A 474 9.90 12.57 -42.26
C LYS A 474 9.56 12.08 -40.85
N PHE A 475 8.38 12.42 -40.33
CA PHE A 475 7.94 12.09 -38.98
C PHE A 475 7.25 10.71 -38.90
N LYS A 476 6.92 10.07 -40.03
CA LYS A 476 6.32 8.71 -40.09
C LYS A 476 7.11 7.63 -39.36
N ASN A 477 8.43 7.83 -39.21
CA ASN A 477 9.33 6.87 -38.58
C ASN A 477 9.49 7.06 -37.07
N ILE A 478 8.79 8.02 -36.45
CA ILE A 478 8.77 8.14 -34.99
C ILE A 478 8.14 6.88 -34.40
N ASP A 479 8.86 6.21 -33.50
CA ASP A 479 8.30 5.10 -32.72
C ASP A 479 7.30 5.66 -31.69
N PRO A 480 6.00 5.32 -31.78
CA PRO A 480 5.01 5.80 -30.80
C PRO A 480 5.39 5.45 -29.36
N ALA A 481 6.06 4.32 -29.13
CA ALA A 481 6.44 3.88 -27.79
C ALA A 481 7.53 4.75 -27.16
N SER A 482 8.28 5.52 -27.97
CA SER A 482 9.30 6.46 -27.50
C SER A 482 8.71 7.76 -26.96
N VAL A 483 7.51 8.15 -27.41
CA VAL A 483 6.83 9.39 -27.02
C VAL A 483 6.13 9.21 -25.67
N LYS A 484 6.64 9.84 -24.61
CA LYS A 484 6.08 9.70 -23.25
C LYS A 484 5.04 10.76 -22.88
N LYS A 485 5.02 11.89 -23.61
CA LYS A 485 4.11 13.02 -23.43
C LYS A 485 3.81 13.65 -24.80
N LEU A 486 2.63 14.25 -24.98
CA LEU A 486 2.33 14.98 -26.22
C LEU A 486 3.19 16.24 -26.39
N THR A 487 3.79 16.73 -25.30
CA THR A 487 4.74 17.84 -25.31
C THR A 487 6.19 17.42 -25.62
N ASP A 488 6.43 16.15 -25.95
CA ASP A 488 7.75 15.65 -26.35
C ASP A 488 8.27 16.39 -27.60
N PRO A 489 9.52 16.88 -27.63
CA PRO A 489 10.05 17.67 -28.75
C PRO A 489 9.97 16.97 -30.12
N SER A 490 9.95 15.63 -30.15
CA SER A 490 9.83 14.85 -31.39
C SER A 490 8.52 15.10 -32.13
N ILE A 491 7.45 15.45 -31.42
CA ILE A 491 6.12 15.75 -31.97
C ILE A 491 5.62 17.15 -31.62
N ASN A 492 6.20 17.80 -30.62
CA ASN A 492 5.91 19.18 -30.23
C ASN A 492 6.89 20.14 -30.92
N ASN A 493 6.82 20.22 -32.24
CA ASN A 493 7.58 21.19 -33.03
C ASN A 493 6.73 21.79 -34.15
N PRO A 494 7.03 23.02 -34.62
CA PRO A 494 6.19 23.73 -35.58
C PRO A 494 5.96 22.97 -36.89
N GLU A 495 6.95 22.20 -37.35
CA GLU A 495 6.85 21.44 -38.60
C GLU A 495 5.90 20.25 -38.47
N PHE A 496 6.04 19.45 -37.41
CA PHE A 496 5.13 18.34 -37.12
C PHE A 496 3.68 18.82 -36.97
N ILE A 497 3.47 19.87 -36.17
CA ILE A 497 2.15 20.45 -35.92
C ILE A 497 1.53 20.96 -37.23
N ALA A 498 2.32 21.63 -38.08
CA ALA A 498 1.84 22.11 -39.37
C ALA A 498 1.43 20.95 -40.31
N GLU A 499 2.20 19.87 -40.38
CA GLU A 499 1.89 18.71 -41.21
C GLU A 499 0.62 17.98 -40.73
N VAL A 500 0.46 17.79 -39.43
CA VAL A 500 -0.73 17.16 -38.84
C VAL A 500 -1.97 18.00 -39.08
N ASN A 501 -1.87 19.33 -38.89
CA ASN A 501 -2.97 20.26 -39.16
C ASN A 501 -3.33 20.27 -40.67
N ALA A 502 -2.34 20.22 -41.55
CA ALA A 502 -2.56 20.10 -43.00
C ALA A 502 -3.23 18.77 -43.38
N ALA A 503 -2.99 17.69 -42.60
CA ALA A 503 -3.68 16.42 -42.72
C ALA A 503 -5.11 16.40 -42.11
N GLY A 504 -5.60 17.55 -41.64
CA GLY A 504 -6.97 17.71 -41.13
C GLY A 504 -7.16 17.30 -39.67
N MET A 505 -6.08 17.03 -38.93
CA MET A 505 -6.15 16.80 -37.49
C MET A 505 -5.70 18.04 -36.74
N ASN A 506 -6.58 18.63 -35.93
CA ASN A 506 -6.15 19.67 -34.98
C ASN A 506 -5.28 19.03 -33.89
N PHE A 507 -4.07 19.56 -33.66
CA PHE A 507 -3.16 19.12 -32.61
C PHE A 507 -2.68 20.30 -31.76
N ASP A 508 -3.10 20.29 -30.49
CA ASP A 508 -2.64 21.20 -29.45
C ASP A 508 -1.96 20.39 -28.33
N PRO A 509 -0.62 20.25 -28.34
CA PRO A 509 0.08 19.32 -27.45
C PRO A 509 -0.06 19.67 -25.97
N GLU A 510 -0.10 20.95 -25.60
CA GLU A 510 -0.18 21.36 -24.19
C GLU A 510 -1.58 21.13 -23.63
N THR A 511 -2.61 21.59 -24.34
CA THR A 511 -4.00 21.42 -23.91
C THR A 511 -4.40 19.94 -23.91
N GLU A 512 -3.98 19.18 -24.93
CA GLU A 512 -4.28 17.75 -25.01
C GLU A 512 -3.56 16.94 -23.92
N GLU A 513 -2.28 17.25 -23.62
CA GLU A 513 -1.56 16.59 -22.54
C GLU A 513 -2.19 16.89 -21.17
N ASP A 514 -2.57 18.15 -20.89
CA ASP A 514 -3.25 18.53 -19.63
C ASP A 514 -4.57 17.77 -19.44
N ALA A 515 -5.34 17.61 -20.53
CA ALA A 515 -6.59 16.85 -20.52
C ALA A 515 -6.35 15.35 -20.32
N ILE A 516 -5.38 14.76 -21.02
CA ILE A 516 -5.02 13.33 -20.88
C ILE A 516 -4.52 13.02 -19.47
N ASP A 517 -3.66 13.87 -18.89
CA ASP A 517 -3.11 13.67 -17.54
C ASP A 517 -4.18 13.65 -16.44
N ARG A 518 -5.40 14.07 -16.79
CA ARG A 518 -6.56 14.17 -15.91
C ARG A 518 -7.76 13.34 -16.35
N ALA A 519 -7.65 12.57 -17.43
CA ALA A 519 -8.75 11.73 -17.92
C ALA A 519 -9.23 10.73 -16.85
N GLY A 520 -8.30 10.00 -16.22
CA GLY A 520 -8.64 9.06 -15.15
C GLY A 520 -9.20 9.75 -13.91
N THR A 521 -8.63 10.89 -13.51
CA THR A 521 -9.14 11.75 -12.43
C THR A 521 -10.60 12.15 -12.67
N LEU A 522 -10.93 12.50 -13.91
CA LEU A 522 -12.27 12.91 -14.30
C LEU A 522 -13.26 11.72 -14.23
N CYS A 523 -12.87 10.54 -14.73
CA CYS A 523 -13.65 9.31 -14.57
C CYS A 523 -13.88 8.96 -13.09
N THR A 524 -12.86 9.10 -12.23
CA THR A 524 -12.98 8.90 -10.78
C THR A 524 -13.99 9.88 -10.16
N LYS A 525 -13.88 11.18 -10.46
CA LYS A 525 -14.83 12.21 -9.99
C LYS A 525 -16.27 11.83 -10.34
N ARG A 526 -16.52 11.53 -11.62
CA ARG A 526 -17.83 11.15 -12.13
C ARG A 526 -18.40 9.92 -11.42
N VAL A 527 -17.62 8.84 -11.32
CA VAL A 527 -18.15 7.59 -10.75
C VAL A 527 -18.42 7.70 -9.25
N VAL A 528 -17.58 8.43 -8.51
CA VAL A 528 -17.81 8.68 -7.08
C VAL A 528 -19.12 9.43 -6.91
N ILE A 529 -19.27 10.61 -7.54
CA ILE A 529 -20.49 11.44 -7.40
C ILE A 529 -21.74 10.66 -7.84
N LEU A 530 -21.65 9.87 -8.90
CA LEU A 530 -22.78 9.07 -9.38
C LEU A 530 -23.18 7.96 -8.39
N LEU A 531 -22.21 7.22 -7.83
CA LEU A 531 -22.46 6.20 -6.82
C LEU A 531 -22.99 6.82 -5.53
N GLU A 532 -22.45 7.96 -5.12
CA GLU A 532 -22.92 8.71 -3.96
C GLU A 532 -24.40 9.13 -4.10
N LYS A 533 -24.78 9.59 -5.30
CA LYS A 533 -26.16 9.95 -5.63
C LYS A 533 -27.11 8.75 -5.66
N ASN A 534 -26.70 7.64 -6.29
CA ASN A 534 -27.59 6.52 -6.58
C ASN A 534 -27.65 5.47 -5.47
N GLU A 535 -26.50 5.14 -4.87
CA GLU A 535 -26.35 4.04 -3.91
C GLU A 535 -26.16 4.56 -2.47
N GLY A 536 -25.92 5.86 -2.32
CA GLY A 536 -25.65 6.50 -1.05
C GLY A 536 -24.20 6.35 -0.59
N LEU A 537 -23.75 7.30 0.23
CA LEU A 537 -22.36 7.41 0.67
C LEU A 537 -21.84 6.20 1.46
N LYS A 538 -22.73 5.44 2.11
CA LYS A 538 -22.33 4.46 3.13
C LYS A 538 -21.49 3.30 2.59
N ARG A 539 -21.64 2.93 1.31
CA ARG A 539 -21.00 1.74 0.73
C ARG A 539 -20.09 2.04 -0.47
N THR A 540 -20.08 3.28 -0.96
CA THR A 540 -19.25 3.72 -2.09
C THR A 540 -17.77 3.78 -1.69
N ARG A 541 -16.92 2.96 -2.33
CA ARG A 541 -15.52 2.79 -1.93
C ARG A 541 -14.58 2.71 -3.12
N ILE A 542 -14.19 3.88 -3.63
CA ILE A 542 -13.22 3.99 -4.71
C ILE A 542 -11.81 4.23 -4.15
N LEU A 543 -10.85 3.43 -4.62
CA LEU A 543 -9.42 3.54 -4.32
C LEU A 543 -8.68 4.07 -5.53
N THR A 544 -8.08 5.25 -5.44
CA THR A 544 -7.31 5.82 -6.55
C THR A 544 -5.90 5.25 -6.58
N ALA A 545 -5.47 4.72 -7.74
CA ALA A 545 -4.17 4.07 -7.87
C ALA A 545 -3.54 4.32 -9.25
N SER A 546 -2.29 3.84 -9.38
CA SER A 546 -1.48 3.91 -10.61
C SER A 546 -1.26 5.33 -11.12
N LYS A 547 -1.13 6.30 -10.22
CA LYS A 547 -0.90 7.72 -10.54
C LYS A 547 0.45 7.94 -11.24
N ARG A 548 0.58 9.07 -11.95
CA ARG A 548 1.83 9.55 -12.57
C ARG A 548 2.32 10.85 -11.95
N ASN A 549 1.41 11.64 -11.40
CA ASN A 549 1.71 12.95 -10.83
C ASN A 549 1.05 13.10 -9.46
N PHE A 550 1.72 13.82 -8.55
CA PHE A 550 1.20 14.03 -7.20
C PHE A 550 -0.09 14.86 -7.16
N PHE A 551 -0.32 15.79 -8.11
CA PHE A 551 -1.57 16.56 -8.15
C PHE A 551 -2.82 15.68 -8.27
N GLN A 552 -2.69 14.46 -8.79
CA GLN A 552 -3.80 13.51 -8.88
C GLN A 552 -4.30 13.07 -7.49
N ASN A 553 -3.52 13.26 -6.43
CA ASN A 553 -3.97 13.14 -5.05
C ASN A 553 -4.79 14.34 -4.61
N THR A 554 -4.24 15.54 -4.82
CA THR A 554 -4.83 16.78 -4.31
C THR A 554 -6.10 17.18 -5.07
N GLU A 555 -6.27 16.73 -6.32
CA GLU A 555 -7.48 16.91 -7.13
C GLU A 555 -8.58 15.86 -6.85
N LEU A 556 -8.31 14.86 -6.00
CA LEU A 556 -9.23 13.77 -5.64
C LEU A 556 -9.45 13.66 -4.12
N LEU A 557 -9.26 14.74 -3.36
CA LEU A 557 -9.54 14.73 -1.92
C LEU A 557 -11.05 14.55 -1.67
N ASP A 558 -11.37 13.82 -0.61
CA ASP A 558 -12.68 13.25 -0.24
C ASP A 558 -13.09 11.97 -0.99
N VAL A 559 -12.23 11.44 -1.88
CA VAL A 559 -12.33 10.03 -2.30
C VAL A 559 -12.02 9.12 -1.11
N PRO A 560 -12.75 8.02 -0.85
CA PRO A 560 -12.52 7.20 0.34
C PRO A 560 -11.09 6.68 0.50
N PHE A 561 -10.40 6.36 -0.60
CA PHE A 561 -9.03 5.85 -0.53
C PHE A 561 -8.12 6.41 -1.63
N SER A 562 -6.89 6.70 -1.23
CA SER A 562 -5.83 7.16 -2.11
C SER A 562 -4.57 6.32 -1.89
N THR A 563 -4.08 5.66 -2.95
CA THR A 563 -2.77 4.99 -2.91
C THR A 563 -1.71 5.84 -3.59
N ASP A 564 -0.51 5.82 -3.01
CA ASP A 564 0.66 6.40 -3.63
C ASP A 564 1.77 5.37 -3.75
N PHE A 565 2.29 5.21 -4.97
CA PHE A 565 3.57 4.55 -5.22
C PHE A 565 4.68 5.52 -4.82
N GLY A 566 5.81 5.04 -4.30
CA GLY A 566 6.75 5.94 -3.64
C GLY A 566 7.34 7.02 -4.52
N ASN A 567 7.41 6.85 -5.84
CA ASN A 567 7.73 7.97 -6.74
C ASN A 567 6.71 9.11 -6.60
N ILE A 568 5.41 8.81 -6.52
CA ILE A 568 4.34 9.77 -6.27
C ILE A 568 4.45 10.32 -4.85
N GLN A 569 4.68 9.46 -3.85
CA GLN A 569 4.87 9.90 -2.45
C GLN A 569 6.04 10.86 -2.30
N ARG A 570 7.12 10.62 -3.04
CA ARG A 570 8.31 11.45 -3.05
C ARG A 570 8.12 12.72 -3.86
N MET A 571 7.32 12.71 -4.93
CA MET A 571 7.01 13.93 -5.69
C MET A 571 6.40 15.03 -4.80
N TYR A 572 5.69 14.68 -3.73
CA TYR A 572 5.26 15.65 -2.71
C TYR A 572 6.42 16.51 -2.18
N MET A 573 7.63 15.96 -2.04
CA MET A 573 8.77 16.70 -1.53
C MET A 573 9.09 17.95 -2.36
N SER A 574 8.86 17.88 -3.68
CA SER A 574 9.06 19.01 -4.60
C SER A 574 8.00 20.11 -4.46
N MET A 575 6.93 19.84 -3.71
CA MET A 575 5.83 20.77 -3.48
C MET A 575 5.77 21.31 -2.04
N MET A 576 6.78 21.00 -1.21
CA MET A 576 6.79 21.47 0.17
C MET A 576 7.21 22.95 0.27
N PRO A 577 6.59 23.75 1.19
CA PRO A 577 5.42 23.39 1.99
C PRO A 577 4.14 23.32 1.14
N LEU A 578 3.30 22.32 1.41
CA LEU A 578 2.03 22.13 0.70
C LEU A 578 0.87 22.58 1.59
N GLU A 579 0.12 23.58 1.15
CA GLU A 579 -1.10 24.04 1.82
C GLU A 579 -2.34 23.44 1.17
N ILE A 580 -3.17 22.76 1.97
CA ILE A 580 -4.47 22.22 1.54
C ILE A 580 -5.58 23.10 2.12
N THR A 581 -6.19 23.93 1.28
CA THR A 581 -7.29 24.81 1.66
C THR A 581 -8.67 24.19 1.44
N ASN A 582 -8.76 23.17 0.58
CA ASN A 582 -9.97 22.41 0.31
C ASN A 582 -9.69 20.90 0.42
N TRP A 583 -10.37 20.25 1.35
CA TRP A 583 -10.25 18.80 1.60
C TRP A 583 -11.27 17.94 0.83
N LYS A 584 -12.07 18.58 -0.04
CA LYS A 584 -13.15 17.95 -0.83
C LYS A 584 -13.10 18.30 -2.31
N THR A 585 -11.90 18.31 -2.86
CA THR A 585 -11.64 18.69 -4.25
C THR A 585 -12.27 17.74 -5.28
N ILE A 586 -12.74 16.55 -4.88
CA ILE A 586 -13.52 15.64 -5.75
C ILE A 586 -14.75 16.34 -6.38
N TYR A 587 -15.38 17.29 -5.68
CA TYR A 587 -16.59 17.99 -6.15
C TYR A 587 -16.32 19.29 -6.93
N ASP A 588 -15.07 19.76 -6.94
CA ASP A 588 -14.73 21.03 -7.57
C ASP A 588 -15.15 21.04 -9.04
N ASP A 589 -15.98 22.03 -9.38
CA ASP A 589 -16.48 22.28 -10.75
C ASP A 589 -17.24 21.09 -11.37
N MET A 590 -17.88 20.26 -10.53
CA MET A 590 -18.74 19.14 -10.95
C MET A 590 -20.21 19.40 -10.58
N ASP A 591 -21.15 18.95 -11.42
CA ASP A 591 -22.59 19.01 -11.13
C ASP A 591 -23.06 17.85 -10.22
N SER A 592 -24.36 17.80 -9.90
CA SER A 592 -24.92 16.75 -9.04
C SER A 592 -24.92 15.34 -9.65
N ASN A 593 -24.65 15.21 -10.95
CA ASN A 593 -24.40 13.94 -11.58
C ASN A 593 -22.89 13.65 -11.63
N GLY A 594 -22.01 14.62 -11.41
CA GLY A 594 -20.58 14.47 -11.60
C GLY A 594 -20.15 14.71 -13.04
N TYR A 595 -20.94 15.44 -13.83
CA TYR A 595 -20.47 16.04 -15.07
C TYR A 595 -19.75 17.35 -14.79
N PRO A 596 -18.75 17.74 -15.58
CA PRO A 596 -18.13 19.05 -15.46
C PRO A 596 -19.13 20.19 -15.68
N VAL A 597 -19.07 21.22 -14.84
CA VAL A 597 -19.88 22.43 -14.98
C VAL A 597 -19.45 23.18 -16.26
N PRO A 598 -20.38 23.62 -17.13
CA PRO A 598 -20.03 24.35 -18.35
C PRO A 598 -19.14 25.56 -18.08
N GLY A 599 -18.09 25.74 -18.90
CA GLY A 599 -17.12 26.84 -18.77
C GLY A 599 -15.99 26.60 -17.77
N SER A 600 -16.09 25.57 -16.92
CA SER A 600 -15.01 25.18 -16.01
C SER A 600 -13.80 24.61 -16.73
N ILE A 601 -12.68 24.48 -16.01
CA ILE A 601 -11.49 23.82 -16.56
C ILE A 601 -11.75 22.33 -16.86
N TRP A 602 -12.57 21.65 -16.05
CA TRP A 602 -12.94 20.26 -16.29
C TRP A 602 -13.80 20.09 -17.54
N ALA A 603 -14.69 21.06 -17.85
CA ALA A 603 -15.48 21.02 -19.07
C ALA A 603 -14.59 21.12 -20.32
N LYS A 604 -13.63 22.05 -20.31
CA LYS A 604 -12.64 22.19 -21.40
C LYS A 604 -11.80 20.92 -21.59
N ARG A 605 -11.39 20.27 -20.49
CA ARG A 605 -10.67 18.98 -20.53
C ARG A 605 -11.55 17.88 -21.11
N ALA A 606 -12.81 17.78 -20.69
CA ALA A 606 -13.76 16.79 -21.21
C ALA A 606 -14.04 16.99 -22.71
N GLU A 607 -14.22 18.24 -23.17
CA GLU A 607 -14.38 18.58 -24.59
C GLU A 607 -13.13 18.19 -25.40
N THR A 608 -11.94 18.45 -24.84
CA THR A 608 -10.67 18.04 -25.45
C THR A 608 -10.57 16.52 -25.56
N LEU A 609 -10.91 15.78 -24.51
CA LEU A 609 -10.91 14.31 -24.52
C LEU A 609 -11.90 13.74 -25.54
N ALA A 610 -13.11 14.29 -25.60
CA ALA A 610 -14.13 13.92 -26.59
C ALA A 610 -13.65 14.15 -28.03
N ARG A 611 -12.87 15.21 -28.27
CA ARG A 611 -12.30 15.52 -29.58
C ARG A 611 -11.19 14.55 -29.97
N ILE A 612 -10.30 14.19 -29.05
CA ILE A 612 -9.08 13.43 -29.38
C ILE A 612 -9.26 11.92 -29.29
N TRP A 613 -10.28 11.43 -28.59
CA TRP A 613 -10.52 10.01 -28.41
C TRP A 613 -12.02 9.67 -28.62
N PRO A 614 -12.38 8.98 -29.72
CA PRO A 614 -13.77 8.71 -30.07
C PRO A 614 -14.58 7.95 -29.02
N ASP A 615 -13.93 7.12 -28.21
CA ASP A 615 -14.60 6.32 -27.18
C ASP A 615 -14.85 7.10 -25.87
N TRP A 616 -14.42 8.37 -25.76
CA TRP A 616 -14.55 9.13 -24.52
C TRP A 616 -15.99 9.13 -23.96
N HIS A 617 -16.99 9.38 -24.80
CA HIS A 617 -18.40 9.35 -24.40
C HIS A 617 -18.83 7.96 -23.91
N LYS A 618 -18.31 6.90 -24.54
CA LYS A 618 -18.59 5.51 -24.17
C LYS A 618 -18.06 5.18 -22.77
N VAL A 619 -16.88 5.70 -22.41
CA VAL A 619 -16.21 5.38 -21.15
C VAL A 619 -16.55 6.33 -19.99
N PHE A 620 -17.11 7.51 -20.30
CA PHE A 620 -17.37 8.57 -19.32
C PHE A 620 -18.86 8.81 -19.02
N ASP A 621 -19.72 8.86 -20.04
CA ASP A 621 -21.09 9.39 -19.87
C ASP A 621 -22.03 8.40 -19.17
N SER A 622 -21.93 7.12 -19.52
CA SER A 622 -22.90 6.09 -19.14
C SER A 622 -22.27 4.97 -18.30
N PRO A 623 -22.91 4.55 -17.18
CA PRO A 623 -22.54 3.32 -16.46
C PRO A 623 -22.66 2.03 -17.26
N ASP A 624 -23.35 2.07 -18.40
CA ASP A 624 -23.54 0.91 -19.29
C ASP A 624 -22.81 1.08 -20.63
N GLY A 625 -21.97 2.12 -20.76
CA GLY A 625 -21.32 2.46 -22.03
C GLY A 625 -20.34 1.39 -22.52
N VAL A 626 -19.64 0.71 -21.61
CA VAL A 626 -18.79 -0.45 -21.90
C VAL A 626 -19.36 -1.66 -21.17
N LYS A 627 -19.59 -2.77 -21.89
CA LYS A 627 -20.18 -3.98 -21.32
C LYS A 627 -19.11 -4.90 -20.72
N PRO A 628 -19.43 -5.75 -19.73
CA PRO A 628 -18.47 -6.71 -19.17
C PRO A 628 -17.81 -7.63 -20.20
N SER A 629 -18.47 -7.96 -21.32
CA SER A 629 -17.90 -8.74 -22.42
C SER A 629 -16.81 -8.00 -23.21
N GLU A 630 -16.70 -6.68 -23.03
CA GLU A 630 -15.77 -5.81 -23.76
C GLU A 630 -14.57 -5.38 -22.90
N TYR A 631 -14.66 -5.50 -21.56
CA TYR A 631 -13.62 -5.02 -20.62
C TYR A 631 -12.23 -5.53 -20.97
N GLU A 632 -12.09 -6.84 -21.16
CA GLU A 632 -10.80 -7.46 -21.46
C GLU A 632 -10.13 -6.87 -22.71
N ASN A 633 -10.92 -6.45 -23.71
CA ASN A 633 -10.41 -6.01 -25.01
C ASN A 633 -10.15 -4.50 -25.08
N ALA A 634 -10.46 -3.74 -24.03
CA ALA A 634 -10.23 -2.32 -24.02
C ALA A 634 -8.72 -1.98 -24.02
N ILE A 635 -8.37 -0.84 -24.63
CA ILE A 635 -6.98 -0.44 -24.93
C ILE A 635 -6.06 -0.38 -23.70
N TYR A 636 -6.61 -0.20 -22.51
CA TYR A 636 -5.88 -0.05 -21.25
C TYR A 636 -5.82 -1.35 -20.41
N VAL A 637 -6.65 -2.37 -20.68
CA VAL A 637 -6.71 -3.61 -19.87
C VAL A 637 -5.61 -4.58 -20.28
N GLN A 638 -5.55 -4.96 -21.57
CA GLN A 638 -4.61 -5.97 -22.06
C GLN A 638 -3.14 -5.68 -21.70
N PRO A 639 -2.61 -4.44 -21.89
CA PRO A 639 -1.22 -4.17 -21.56
C PRO A 639 -0.91 -4.41 -20.08
N THR A 640 -1.82 -4.00 -19.20
CA THR A 640 -1.67 -4.14 -17.75
C THR A 640 -1.80 -5.59 -17.31
N LEU A 641 -2.78 -6.32 -17.86
CA LEU A 641 -2.98 -7.73 -17.58
C LEU A 641 -1.77 -8.56 -17.99
N LYS A 642 -1.26 -8.34 -19.21
CA LYS A 642 -0.02 -8.99 -19.69
C LYS A 642 1.17 -8.71 -18.78
N GLN A 643 1.31 -7.48 -18.29
CA GLN A 643 2.36 -7.15 -17.34
C GLN A 643 2.20 -7.92 -16.01
N PHE A 644 1.00 -8.02 -15.47
CA PHE A 644 0.75 -8.72 -14.20
C PHE A 644 0.98 -10.24 -14.35
N ILE A 645 0.55 -10.84 -15.46
CA ILE A 645 0.82 -12.24 -15.79
C ILE A 645 2.33 -12.46 -15.95
N GLY A 646 3.02 -11.57 -16.66
CA GLY A 646 4.48 -11.62 -16.81
C GLY A 646 5.20 -11.60 -15.47
N MET A 647 4.82 -10.70 -14.56
CA MET A 647 5.36 -10.64 -13.20
C MET A 647 5.08 -11.92 -12.42
N TRP A 648 3.86 -12.45 -12.49
CA TRP A 648 3.56 -13.74 -11.85
C TRP A 648 4.46 -14.86 -12.37
N ASN A 649 4.63 -14.97 -13.69
CA ASN A 649 5.50 -15.97 -14.30
C ASN A 649 6.97 -15.80 -13.86
N THR A 650 7.44 -14.56 -13.71
CA THR A 650 8.75 -14.28 -13.13
C THR A 650 8.86 -14.82 -11.69
N ASN A 651 7.84 -14.62 -10.85
CA ASN A 651 7.84 -15.18 -9.49
C ASN A 651 7.93 -16.71 -9.47
N VAL A 652 7.19 -17.38 -10.37
CA VAL A 652 7.24 -18.85 -10.54
C VAL A 652 8.64 -19.31 -10.95
N GLU A 653 9.25 -18.63 -11.92
CA GLU A 653 10.60 -18.94 -12.37
C GLU A 653 11.65 -18.77 -11.26
N ARG A 654 11.49 -17.79 -10.38
CA ARG A 654 12.36 -17.63 -9.21
C ARG A 654 12.16 -18.72 -8.16
N ALA A 655 10.91 -19.11 -7.89
CA ALA A 655 10.63 -20.25 -7.02
C ALA A 655 11.31 -21.52 -7.54
N ARG A 656 11.22 -21.78 -8.86
CA ARG A 656 11.91 -22.90 -9.52
C ARG A 656 13.42 -22.87 -9.28
N LYS A 657 14.08 -21.74 -9.55
CA LYS A 657 15.53 -21.58 -9.34
C LYS A 657 15.94 -21.82 -7.89
N ALA A 658 15.21 -21.24 -6.94
CA ALA A 658 15.50 -21.44 -5.53
C ALA A 658 15.33 -22.91 -5.10
N ALA A 659 14.31 -23.60 -5.62
CA ALA A 659 14.12 -25.04 -5.38
C ALA A 659 15.25 -25.89 -5.99
N GLU A 660 15.79 -25.51 -7.15
CA GLU A 660 16.95 -26.16 -7.75
C GLU A 660 18.22 -25.97 -6.92
N GLU A 661 18.47 -24.75 -6.44
CA GLU A 661 19.57 -24.46 -5.51
C GLU A 661 19.44 -25.28 -4.22
N ALA A 662 18.26 -25.36 -3.64
CA ALA A 662 17.99 -26.13 -2.42
C ALA A 662 18.14 -27.65 -2.59
N ARG A 663 17.98 -28.20 -3.81
CA ARG A 663 18.26 -29.63 -4.10
C ARG A 663 19.75 -29.93 -4.18
N ASN A 664 20.56 -28.92 -4.49
CA ASN A 664 22.00 -29.04 -4.70
C ASN A 664 22.82 -28.74 -3.42
N SER A 665 22.19 -28.11 -2.42
CA SER A 665 22.74 -27.85 -1.08
C SER A 665 22.44 -28.99 -0.12
#